data_AF-A0A945HDV2-F1
#
_entry.id   AF-A0A945HDV2-F1
#
_cell.length_a   1.000
_cell.length_b   1.000
_cell.length_c   1.000
_cell.angle_alpha   90.00
_cell.angle_beta   90.00
_cell.angle_gamma   90.00
#
_symmetry.space_group_name_H-M   'P 1'
#
loop_
_entity.id
_entity.type
_entity.pdbx_description
1 polymer ?
#
loop_
_entity_poly.entity_id
_entity_poly.type
_entity_poly.pdbx_seq_one_letter_code
_entity_poly.pdbx_strand_id
1 'polypeptide(L)'
;MTTLRKKISTWFDEHGLFALSLFLLVFIPLYPKIPLAEAIPGYLVRIRLEDLLVLGTSLVWFVQLLRKKIEWRTSFHFLIISYALIGLVSLIIAIGLQQTIPPYFVHLSKSILHYFRYLEYFSLFLIFHASIKNKQHIKIMLTTLVVVLNLIFIYGVGQRYMQFPAFSTMNREFSKGEALILAPTTKLHSTFGGHYDLAAYLVIILPIMSAWALRSKKLLMKLWLGVSILGGFWLLKETDSKISLAATLISIAGIFWYSLYQKWGLIKSSLISILTGVLVLGSVIGGLWMWQKPTLYKYAPFLRPAGYQTPVDVEGLLDETWSANARKYGLSMGIRLDTLWPNALNSFSTNPFTGKGYATLNKTGDEFVEADSTDNNFLRVLGETGLLGFIAFFSLIVLIIKTLLLKLPKNNLDQALTVGFIASTIGIFINALIIDVFSASKVAFTYWAIAGLTIKNYSLINKKIVTEKEKLRFINIHNWWKKFWPLVISGVFLILLVHKQPFTEYSLVKSFALSENQAKYVATTKCLFDSGSWTNCTDKYQLGTGLVYSLYLLPFYTLSHQPAIFYFANLILIIGSAVLLDSLIKKFTNSAIFRFLFLLIIFTTPSVYMLPTKSSPANLWLFLILLFINNFSFKTKPKSISKIINLGLLFITLVHLGLVQYFINMTSSILASFRDTYQPSSFVAIRRANRYLPGNNSIDHLEPTLLTTIEPALFDLYGKDGYQISPLTTENLATHKESLTQNPDQRLFITNANVTQTTNSQQAFEEYKNKFGIKLRDIDCRHECDYYELLTEEVIIPTQPESWNKDPLKTDKDNFSFLVINNEIVSDLGQPSYLSEIKKQTQQQIISQESDLIFVVGDTQEKREENSGKMFLQRLDPYIKAPIVSVLSHYNSQKHTNFGPRHQLFEVGENWFITLDAGYHHNNPAQNIFLYDTLLQLEKHPEIKNVFIISDNPEWLDKHPDNFWFADDFPKHLEKYNQVNFQIIFGTAQPEKRINELRERLPNNVDLVAKDKQSIEDLEKNETNSFLKIKVEKQVINIETIKL
;
A
#
# COMPACT_ATOMS: atom_id res chain seq x y z
N MET A 1 44.65 -4.34 -43.52
CA MET A 1 43.92 -4.27 -42.23
C MET A 1 42.71 -3.32 -42.27
N THR A 2 42.83 -2.14 -42.90
CA THR A 2 41.75 -1.13 -43.06
C THR A 2 40.57 -1.59 -43.93
N THR A 3 40.80 -2.34 -44.99
CA THR A 3 39.76 -2.91 -45.88
C THR A 3 38.91 -3.98 -45.21
N LEU A 4 39.52 -4.87 -44.43
CA LEU A 4 38.81 -5.89 -43.65
C LEU A 4 37.94 -5.27 -42.56
N ARG A 5 38.49 -4.30 -41.80
CA ARG A 5 37.73 -3.55 -40.77
C ARG A 5 36.54 -2.80 -41.37
N LYS A 6 36.71 -2.19 -42.54
CA LYS A 6 35.62 -1.49 -43.24
C LYS A 6 34.54 -2.47 -43.70
N LYS A 7 34.94 -3.62 -44.26
CA LYS A 7 34.01 -4.68 -44.74
C LYS A 7 33.23 -5.34 -43.60
N ILE A 8 33.87 -5.59 -42.46
CA ILE A 8 33.20 -6.09 -41.24
C ILE A 8 32.23 -5.04 -40.69
N SER A 9 32.64 -3.76 -40.65
CA SER A 9 31.76 -2.68 -40.19
C SER A 9 30.54 -2.50 -41.09
N THR A 10 30.67 -2.56 -42.41
CA THR A 10 29.51 -2.48 -43.32
C THR A 10 28.59 -3.68 -43.18
N TRP A 11 29.15 -4.90 -43.06
CA TRP A 11 28.32 -6.08 -42.82
C TRP A 11 27.54 -5.98 -41.50
N PHE A 12 28.18 -5.49 -40.44
CA PHE A 12 27.52 -5.30 -39.15
C PHE A 12 26.41 -4.23 -39.19
N ASP A 13 26.63 -3.13 -39.92
CA ASP A 13 25.61 -2.10 -40.14
C ASP A 13 24.40 -2.63 -40.95
N GLU A 14 24.61 -3.55 -41.90
CA GLU A 14 23.55 -4.07 -42.78
C GLU A 14 22.80 -5.27 -42.19
N HIS A 15 23.49 -6.19 -41.54
CA HIS A 15 22.96 -7.49 -41.11
C HIS A 15 23.05 -7.76 -39.61
N GLY A 16 23.92 -7.05 -38.88
CA GLY A 16 24.19 -7.33 -37.46
C GLY A 16 22.94 -7.27 -36.59
N LEU A 17 22.13 -6.21 -36.73
CA LEU A 17 20.90 -6.05 -35.95
C LEU A 17 19.84 -7.12 -36.31
N PHE A 18 19.77 -7.54 -37.56
CA PHE A 18 18.87 -8.62 -37.98
C PHE A 18 19.29 -9.97 -37.37
N ALA A 19 20.57 -10.30 -37.43
CA ALA A 19 21.11 -11.53 -36.82
C ALA A 19 20.88 -11.56 -35.30
N LEU A 20 21.13 -10.45 -34.60
CA LEU A 20 20.86 -10.32 -33.16
C LEU A 20 19.36 -10.46 -32.85
N SER A 21 18.48 -9.81 -33.64
CA SER A 21 17.03 -9.97 -33.43
C SER A 21 16.57 -11.41 -33.66
N LEU A 22 17.18 -12.13 -34.62
CA LEU A 22 16.86 -13.53 -34.90
C LEU A 22 17.32 -14.43 -33.76
N PHE A 23 18.51 -14.16 -33.23
CA PHE A 23 19.03 -14.84 -32.06
C PHE A 23 18.12 -14.62 -30.84
N LEU A 24 17.72 -13.37 -30.56
CA LEU A 24 16.78 -13.07 -29.45
C LEU A 24 15.43 -13.77 -29.62
N LEU A 25 14.91 -13.87 -30.85
CA LEU A 25 13.65 -14.57 -31.15
C LEU A 25 13.69 -16.06 -30.78
N VAL A 26 14.87 -16.67 -30.86
CA VAL A 26 15.12 -18.08 -30.50
C VAL A 26 15.46 -18.21 -29.02
N PHE A 27 16.40 -17.39 -28.54
CA PHE A 27 16.99 -17.49 -27.22
C PHE A 27 15.98 -17.20 -26.10
N ILE A 28 15.22 -16.10 -26.20
CA ILE A 28 14.29 -15.67 -25.14
C ILE A 28 13.26 -16.77 -24.78
N PRO A 29 12.56 -17.38 -25.74
CA PRO A 29 11.60 -18.43 -25.40
C PRO A 29 12.27 -19.75 -24.99
N LEU A 30 13.38 -20.16 -25.62
CA LEU A 30 13.98 -21.49 -25.40
C LEU A 30 14.92 -21.57 -24.19
N TYR A 31 15.64 -20.49 -23.86
CA TYR A 31 16.56 -20.49 -22.73
C TYR A 31 15.77 -20.54 -21.41
N PRO A 32 15.96 -21.54 -20.53
CA PRO A 32 15.26 -21.58 -19.24
C PRO A 32 15.55 -20.33 -18.39
N LYS A 33 14.65 -19.96 -17.46
CA LYS A 33 14.84 -18.76 -16.62
C LYS A 33 15.90 -18.96 -15.53
N ILE A 34 17.15 -19.13 -15.95
CA ILE A 34 18.30 -19.33 -15.06
C ILE A 34 18.83 -17.95 -14.61
N PRO A 35 18.91 -17.68 -13.30
CA PRO A 35 19.44 -16.42 -12.78
C PRO A 35 20.96 -16.35 -12.91
N LEU A 36 21.47 -15.14 -13.13
CA LEU A 36 22.91 -14.84 -13.11
C LEU A 36 23.33 -14.19 -11.79
N ALA A 37 22.52 -13.24 -11.30
CA ALA A 37 22.85 -12.48 -10.10
C ALA A 37 21.60 -12.00 -9.35
N GLU A 38 21.75 -11.85 -8.04
CA GLU A 38 20.80 -11.16 -7.17
C GLU A 38 21.11 -9.67 -7.19
N ALA A 39 20.28 -8.87 -7.88
CA ALA A 39 20.47 -7.42 -7.92
C ALA A 39 20.10 -6.74 -6.59
N ILE A 40 19.08 -7.27 -5.92
CA ILE A 40 18.52 -6.73 -4.70
C ILE A 40 18.40 -7.89 -3.70
N PRO A 41 19.06 -7.81 -2.53
CA PRO A 41 19.00 -8.86 -1.52
C PRO A 41 17.58 -9.18 -1.10
N GLY A 42 17.19 -10.44 -1.14
CA GLY A 42 15.87 -10.94 -0.76
C GLY A 42 14.78 -10.77 -1.81
N TYR A 43 15.04 -10.11 -2.95
CA TYR A 43 14.01 -9.90 -3.98
C TYR A 43 13.84 -11.13 -4.88
N LEU A 44 12.58 -11.43 -5.23
CA LEU A 44 12.21 -12.56 -6.09
C LEU A 44 12.84 -12.47 -7.49
N VAL A 45 12.90 -11.26 -8.07
CA VAL A 45 13.26 -11.10 -9.49
C VAL A 45 14.75 -10.88 -9.66
N ARG A 46 15.40 -11.84 -10.31
CA ARG A 46 16.85 -11.90 -10.54
C ARG A 46 17.25 -11.31 -11.90
N ILE A 47 18.51 -10.86 -12.02
CA ILE A 47 19.13 -10.53 -13.32
C ILE A 47 19.45 -11.84 -14.02
N ARG A 48 19.09 -11.94 -15.31
CA ARG A 48 19.25 -13.15 -16.12
C ARG A 48 20.03 -12.85 -17.41
N LEU A 49 20.43 -13.92 -18.10
CA LEU A 49 21.24 -13.80 -19.32
C LEU A 49 20.47 -13.13 -20.46
N GLU A 50 19.16 -13.37 -20.58
CA GLU A 50 18.34 -12.67 -21.57
C GLU A 50 18.35 -11.15 -21.37
N ASP A 51 18.37 -10.68 -20.11
CA ASP A 51 18.34 -9.24 -19.80
C ASP A 51 19.63 -8.55 -20.33
N LEU A 52 20.79 -9.19 -20.15
CA LEU A 52 22.08 -8.71 -20.68
C LEU A 52 22.14 -8.73 -22.21
N LEU A 53 21.57 -9.77 -22.84
CA LEU A 53 21.54 -9.88 -24.30
C LEU A 53 20.62 -8.84 -24.95
N VAL A 54 19.49 -8.55 -24.30
CA VAL A 54 18.58 -7.48 -24.72
C VAL A 54 19.25 -6.12 -24.55
N LEU A 55 19.92 -5.88 -23.43
CA LEU A 55 20.69 -4.65 -23.21
C LEU A 55 21.80 -4.48 -24.27
N GLY A 56 22.59 -5.51 -24.51
CA GLY A 56 23.65 -5.49 -25.54
C GLY A 56 23.11 -5.21 -26.94
N THR A 57 21.99 -5.84 -27.30
CA THR A 57 21.32 -5.58 -28.60
C THR A 57 20.73 -4.18 -28.66
N SER A 58 20.21 -3.66 -27.55
CA SER A 58 19.69 -2.29 -27.43
C SER A 58 20.80 -1.25 -27.60
N LEU A 59 22.00 -1.51 -27.07
CA LEU A 59 23.18 -0.67 -27.30
C LEU A 59 23.60 -0.66 -28.77
N VAL A 60 23.61 -1.83 -29.43
CA VAL A 60 23.88 -1.91 -30.88
C VAL A 60 22.85 -1.11 -31.67
N TRP A 61 21.57 -1.27 -31.36
CA TRP A 61 20.49 -0.49 -31.96
C TRP A 61 20.67 1.02 -31.72
N PHE A 62 21.05 1.44 -30.51
CA PHE A 62 21.29 2.85 -30.18
C PHE A 62 22.49 3.43 -30.92
N VAL A 63 23.58 2.68 -31.07
CA VAL A 63 24.73 3.09 -31.89
C VAL A 63 24.34 3.24 -33.36
N GLN A 64 23.56 2.31 -33.91
CA GLN A 64 23.03 2.43 -35.27
C GLN A 64 22.09 3.63 -35.44
N LEU A 65 21.32 3.95 -34.39
CA LEU A 65 20.46 5.14 -34.35
C LEU A 65 21.27 6.42 -34.44
N LEU A 66 22.30 6.57 -33.60
CA LEU A 66 23.20 7.74 -33.61
C LEU A 66 23.92 7.90 -34.94
N ARG A 67 24.30 6.78 -35.59
CA ARG A 67 24.89 6.75 -36.93
C ARG A 67 23.88 6.98 -38.07
N LYS A 68 22.61 7.23 -37.76
CA LYS A 68 21.50 7.42 -38.72
C LYS A 68 21.34 6.24 -39.69
N LYS A 69 21.70 5.02 -39.27
CA LYS A 69 21.56 3.78 -40.07
C LYS A 69 20.16 3.17 -39.97
N ILE A 70 19.35 3.63 -39.01
CA ILE A 70 17.98 3.16 -38.78
C ILE A 70 16.98 4.34 -38.72
N GLU A 71 15.72 4.05 -39.05
CA GLU A 71 14.64 5.05 -39.13
C GLU A 71 14.05 5.35 -37.73
N TRP A 72 14.03 6.62 -37.31
CA TRP A 72 13.69 7.04 -35.92
C TRP A 72 12.37 7.83 -35.74
N ARG A 73 11.54 8.00 -36.78
CA ARG A 73 10.45 9.00 -36.74
C ARG A 73 9.06 8.42 -37.03
N THR A 74 8.64 7.42 -36.25
CA THR A 74 7.23 6.95 -36.30
C THR A 74 6.44 7.43 -35.10
N SER A 75 5.11 7.50 -35.22
CA SER A 75 4.22 7.89 -34.11
C SER A 75 4.31 6.94 -32.91
N PHE A 76 4.79 5.71 -33.11
CA PHE A 76 4.96 4.70 -32.06
C PHE A 76 6.13 5.03 -31.12
N HIS A 77 7.26 5.53 -31.66
CA HIS A 77 8.40 5.96 -30.86
C HIS A 77 8.00 7.08 -29.89
N PHE A 78 7.20 8.05 -30.35
CA PHE A 78 6.70 9.14 -29.52
C PHE A 78 5.81 8.65 -28.37
N LEU A 79 4.97 7.64 -28.59
CA LEU A 79 4.14 7.07 -27.52
C LEU A 79 4.95 6.26 -26.52
N ILE A 80 5.96 5.51 -26.97
CA ILE A 80 6.89 4.79 -26.08
C ILE A 80 7.64 5.80 -25.20
N ILE A 81 8.17 6.87 -25.77
CA ILE A 81 8.85 7.95 -25.01
C ILE A 81 7.86 8.64 -24.06
N SER A 82 6.64 8.93 -24.51
CA SER A 82 5.61 9.52 -23.65
C SER A 82 5.31 8.64 -22.43
N TYR A 83 5.14 7.33 -22.63
CA TYR A 83 4.94 6.39 -21.52
C TYR A 83 6.17 6.33 -20.60
N ALA A 84 7.38 6.29 -21.16
CA ALA A 84 8.61 6.32 -20.38
C ALA A 84 8.73 7.59 -19.50
N LEU A 85 8.36 8.75 -20.04
CA LEU A 85 8.37 10.01 -19.29
C LEU A 85 7.28 10.04 -18.22
N ILE A 86 6.07 9.56 -18.53
CA ILE A 86 4.98 9.46 -17.54
C ILE A 86 5.36 8.51 -16.41
N GLY A 87 5.98 7.36 -16.72
CA GLY A 87 6.49 6.42 -15.72
C GLY A 87 7.59 7.05 -14.85
N LEU A 88 8.50 7.83 -15.43
CA LEU A 88 9.52 8.57 -14.67
C LEU A 88 8.90 9.64 -13.76
N VAL A 89 7.92 10.40 -14.26
CA VAL A 89 7.19 11.39 -13.46
C VAL A 89 6.44 10.73 -12.32
N SER A 90 5.77 9.60 -12.59
CA SER A 90 5.11 8.78 -11.57
C SER A 90 6.10 8.35 -10.48
N LEU A 91 7.29 7.86 -10.86
CA LEU A 91 8.32 7.46 -9.93
C LEU A 91 8.86 8.63 -9.08
N ILE A 92 9.13 9.79 -9.70
CA ILE A 92 9.59 11.00 -8.99
C ILE A 92 8.53 11.48 -7.99
N ILE A 93 7.26 11.48 -8.40
CA ILE A 93 6.14 11.86 -7.53
C ILE A 93 5.99 10.86 -6.38
N ALA A 94 6.10 9.55 -6.66
CA ALA A 94 6.01 8.49 -5.66
C ALA A 94 7.11 8.58 -4.59
N ILE A 95 8.35 8.85 -5.00
CA ILE A 95 9.51 8.98 -4.10
C ILE A 95 9.47 10.30 -3.33
N GLY A 96 9.32 11.42 -4.03
CA GLY A 96 9.52 12.75 -3.44
C GLY A 96 8.27 13.30 -2.75
N LEU A 97 7.13 13.27 -3.45
CA LEU A 97 5.90 13.93 -2.99
C LEU A 97 5.00 12.99 -2.19
N GLN A 98 4.67 11.82 -2.72
CA GLN A 98 3.73 10.88 -2.10
C GLN A 98 4.37 10.05 -0.99
N GLN A 99 5.68 9.80 -1.07
CA GLN A 99 6.42 8.88 -0.19
C GLN A 99 5.77 7.49 -0.10
N THR A 100 5.14 7.03 -1.18
CA THR A 100 4.58 5.68 -1.30
C THR A 100 5.66 4.64 -1.50
N ILE A 101 6.86 5.06 -1.90
CA ILE A 101 8.06 4.24 -1.94
C ILE A 101 8.93 4.67 -0.76
N PRO A 102 9.16 3.80 0.23
CA PRO A 102 10.05 4.11 1.34
C PRO A 102 11.43 4.55 0.85
N PRO A 103 12.07 5.55 1.49
CA PRO A 103 13.36 6.11 1.05
C PRO A 103 14.55 5.16 1.30
N TYR A 104 14.29 3.90 1.65
CA TYR A 104 15.32 2.88 1.79
C TYR A 104 15.82 2.43 0.42
N PHE A 105 17.13 2.23 0.31
CA PHE A 105 17.81 1.82 -0.92
C PHE A 105 17.13 0.63 -1.61
N VAL A 106 16.65 -0.33 -0.82
CA VAL A 106 16.07 -1.58 -1.32
C VAL A 106 14.73 -1.35 -2.03
N HIS A 107 13.86 -0.50 -1.48
CA HIS A 107 12.58 -0.14 -2.09
C HIS A 107 12.76 0.77 -3.31
N LEU A 108 13.65 1.76 -3.21
CA LEU A 108 13.99 2.65 -4.33
C LEU A 108 14.54 1.85 -5.53
N SER A 109 15.47 0.94 -5.27
CA SER A 109 16.08 0.09 -6.29
C SER A 109 15.03 -0.82 -6.94
N LYS A 110 14.12 -1.41 -6.15
CA LYS A 110 13.01 -2.25 -6.63
C LYS A 110 12.14 -1.47 -7.62
N SER A 111 11.67 -0.28 -7.27
CA SER A 111 10.82 0.54 -8.13
C SER A 111 11.55 1.07 -9.38
N ILE A 112 12.82 1.46 -9.26
CA ILE A 112 13.64 1.91 -10.40
C ILE A 112 13.86 0.76 -11.40
N LEU A 113 14.25 -0.42 -10.92
CA LEU A 113 14.44 -1.59 -11.80
C LEU A 113 13.13 -2.04 -12.45
N HIS A 114 12.01 -1.91 -11.73
CA HIS A 114 10.69 -2.20 -12.27
C HIS A 114 10.32 -1.24 -13.41
N TYR A 115 10.60 0.06 -13.26
CA TYR A 115 10.46 1.04 -14.34
C TYR A 115 11.31 0.67 -15.57
N PHE A 116 12.61 0.37 -15.36
CA PHE A 116 13.52 0.00 -16.45
C PHE A 116 13.10 -1.28 -17.18
N ARG A 117 12.46 -2.22 -16.48
CA ARG A 117 11.94 -3.45 -17.08
C ARG A 117 10.88 -3.19 -18.15
N TYR A 118 9.98 -2.23 -17.95
CA TYR A 118 9.04 -1.85 -19.02
C TYR A 118 9.76 -1.24 -20.23
N LEU A 119 10.80 -0.43 -20.02
CA LEU A 119 11.61 0.12 -21.11
C LEU A 119 12.37 -0.99 -21.87
N GLU A 120 12.88 -1.96 -21.14
CA GLU A 120 13.51 -3.16 -21.70
C GLU A 120 12.53 -3.92 -22.60
N TYR A 121 11.27 -4.09 -22.19
CA TYR A 121 10.25 -4.74 -23.01
C TYR A 121 9.94 -3.96 -24.29
N PHE A 122 9.82 -2.63 -24.21
CA PHE A 122 9.63 -1.80 -25.40
C PHE A 122 10.84 -1.80 -26.35
N SER A 123 12.05 -2.03 -25.84
CA SER A 123 13.25 -2.10 -26.68
C SER A 123 13.12 -3.16 -27.78
N LEU A 124 12.46 -4.29 -27.50
CA LEU A 124 12.23 -5.38 -28.46
C LEU A 124 11.36 -4.92 -29.64
N PHE A 125 10.36 -4.07 -29.39
CA PHE A 125 9.58 -3.46 -30.47
C PHE A 125 10.48 -2.62 -31.38
N LEU A 126 11.36 -1.80 -30.81
CA LEU A 126 12.26 -0.91 -31.55
C LEU A 126 13.32 -1.70 -32.34
N ILE A 127 13.91 -2.72 -31.71
CA ILE A 127 14.91 -3.61 -32.31
C ILE A 127 14.32 -4.34 -33.51
N PHE A 128 13.19 -5.03 -33.34
CA PHE A 128 12.57 -5.81 -34.43
C PHE A 128 12.05 -4.90 -35.55
N HIS A 129 11.47 -3.75 -35.20
CA HIS A 129 11.04 -2.77 -36.21
C HIS A 129 12.21 -2.27 -37.07
N ALA A 130 13.38 -2.03 -36.47
CA ALA A 130 14.55 -1.51 -37.17
C ALA A 130 15.36 -2.58 -37.93
N SER A 131 15.36 -3.83 -37.46
CA SER A 131 16.17 -4.93 -37.99
C SER A 131 15.66 -5.49 -39.33
N ILE A 132 14.35 -5.38 -39.56
CA ILE A 132 13.71 -5.92 -40.77
C ILE A 132 13.81 -4.92 -41.93
N LYS A 133 14.42 -5.34 -43.04
CA LYS A 133 14.61 -4.51 -44.24
C LYS A 133 13.81 -4.97 -45.46
N ASN A 134 13.51 -6.27 -45.56
CA ASN A 134 12.86 -6.86 -46.74
C ASN A 134 11.86 -7.98 -46.35
N LYS A 135 11.11 -8.50 -47.33
CA LYS A 135 10.13 -9.57 -47.10
C LYS A 135 10.76 -10.93 -46.78
N GLN A 136 12.00 -11.17 -47.18
CA GLN A 136 12.70 -12.42 -46.87
C GLN A 136 12.98 -12.52 -45.37
N HIS A 137 13.37 -11.42 -44.73
CA HIS A 137 13.56 -11.32 -43.28
C HIS A 137 12.28 -11.69 -42.53
N ILE A 138 11.11 -11.22 -42.99
CA ILE A 138 9.80 -11.58 -42.41
C ILE A 138 9.56 -13.08 -42.50
N LYS A 139 9.78 -13.69 -43.67
CA LYS A 139 9.58 -15.13 -43.85
C LYS A 139 10.51 -15.94 -42.94
N ILE A 140 11.78 -15.57 -42.82
CA ILE A 140 12.76 -16.23 -41.94
C ILE A 140 12.30 -16.15 -40.48
N MET A 141 11.91 -14.97 -40.01
CA MET A 141 11.44 -14.76 -38.64
C MET A 141 10.17 -15.57 -38.33
N LEU A 142 9.19 -15.60 -39.25
CA LEU A 142 7.97 -16.39 -39.07
C LEU A 142 8.24 -17.90 -39.09
N THR A 143 9.10 -18.38 -39.99
CA THR A 143 9.52 -19.79 -39.97
C THR A 143 10.25 -20.13 -38.67
N THR A 144 11.08 -19.22 -38.16
CA THR A 144 11.80 -19.39 -36.89
C THR A 144 10.84 -19.50 -35.71
N LEU A 145 9.78 -18.68 -35.65
CA LEU A 145 8.72 -18.82 -34.62
C LEU A 145 8.11 -20.22 -34.57
N VAL A 146 7.84 -20.82 -35.74
CA VAL A 146 7.27 -22.17 -35.81
C VAL A 146 8.29 -23.20 -35.33
N VAL A 147 9.56 -23.09 -35.73
CA VAL A 147 10.63 -23.98 -35.24
C VAL A 147 10.77 -23.88 -33.72
N VAL A 148 10.79 -22.67 -33.18
CA VAL A 148 10.83 -22.40 -31.74
C VAL A 148 9.65 -23.07 -31.02
N LEU A 149 8.42 -22.94 -31.52
CA LEU A 149 7.26 -23.62 -30.92
C LEU A 149 7.42 -25.14 -30.89
N ASN A 150 7.92 -25.74 -31.98
CA ASN A 150 8.17 -27.19 -32.03
C ASN A 150 9.23 -27.61 -31.01
N LEU A 151 10.28 -26.82 -30.81
CA LEU A 151 11.30 -27.10 -29.80
C LEU A 151 10.76 -26.96 -28.38
N ILE A 152 9.93 -25.96 -28.09
CA ILE A 152 9.22 -25.82 -26.80
C ILE A 152 8.30 -27.03 -26.55
N PHE A 153 7.62 -27.50 -27.59
CA PHE A 153 6.78 -28.70 -27.53
C PHE A 153 7.60 -29.95 -27.20
N ILE A 154 8.69 -30.19 -27.94
CA ILE A 154 9.59 -31.33 -27.71
C ILE A 154 10.14 -31.28 -26.27
N TYR A 155 10.58 -30.12 -25.80
CA TYR A 155 11.06 -29.95 -24.44
C TYR A 155 9.97 -30.21 -23.39
N GLY A 156 8.73 -29.75 -23.63
CA GLY A 156 7.59 -30.00 -22.76
C GLY A 156 7.19 -31.48 -22.70
N VAL A 157 7.26 -32.20 -23.83
CA VAL A 157 7.10 -33.67 -23.87
C VAL A 157 8.21 -34.35 -23.07
N GLY A 158 9.45 -33.89 -23.20
CA GLY A 158 10.58 -34.37 -22.40
C GLY A 158 10.39 -34.13 -20.90
N GLN A 159 9.85 -32.99 -20.50
CA GLN A 159 9.50 -32.72 -19.09
C GLN A 159 8.41 -33.66 -18.58
N ARG A 160 7.39 -33.93 -19.42
CA ARG A 160 6.24 -34.74 -19.05
C ARG A 160 6.57 -36.24 -18.92
N TYR A 161 7.41 -36.75 -19.81
CA TYR A 161 7.62 -38.19 -19.97
C TYR A 161 9.07 -38.66 -19.79
N MET A 162 10.06 -37.77 -19.89
CA MET A 162 11.49 -38.10 -19.85
C MET A 162 12.24 -37.39 -18.71
N GLN A 163 11.51 -36.81 -17.73
CA GLN A 163 12.08 -36.14 -16.55
C GLN A 163 13.04 -34.98 -16.88
N PHE A 164 12.85 -34.27 -18.00
CA PHE A 164 13.64 -33.07 -18.26
C PHE A 164 13.44 -32.03 -17.15
N PRO A 165 14.49 -31.24 -16.83
CA PRO A 165 14.41 -30.28 -15.74
C PRO A 165 13.48 -29.11 -16.07
N ALA A 166 12.90 -28.53 -15.02
CA ALA A 166 12.01 -27.39 -15.06
C ALA A 166 12.54 -26.29 -14.14
N PHE A 167 12.51 -25.04 -14.59
CA PHE A 167 13.10 -23.90 -13.88
C PHE A 167 11.99 -22.90 -13.57
N SER A 168 11.42 -23.00 -12.36
CA SER A 168 10.30 -22.19 -11.92
C SER A 168 10.77 -20.88 -11.31
N THR A 169 10.05 -19.79 -11.57
CA THR A 169 10.26 -18.48 -10.91
C THR A 169 9.01 -18.05 -10.15
N MET A 170 8.16 -19.00 -9.76
CA MET A 170 6.87 -18.71 -9.12
C MET A 170 6.97 -18.31 -7.64
N ASN A 171 8.09 -18.62 -6.98
CA ASN A 171 8.38 -18.19 -5.61
C ASN A 171 9.87 -17.89 -5.43
N ARG A 172 10.24 -17.32 -4.28
CA ARG A 172 11.60 -16.85 -3.98
C ARG A 172 12.63 -17.97 -3.97
N GLU A 173 12.25 -19.15 -3.49
CA GLU A 173 13.14 -20.30 -3.41
C GLU A 173 13.45 -20.86 -4.80
N PHE A 174 12.42 -21.08 -5.63
CA PHE A 174 12.60 -21.58 -6.99
C PHE A 174 13.29 -20.56 -7.91
N SER A 175 13.13 -19.25 -7.66
CA SER A 175 13.78 -18.22 -8.49
C SER A 175 15.31 -18.20 -8.39
N LYS A 176 15.89 -18.98 -7.48
CA LYS A 176 17.34 -19.26 -7.40
C LYS A 176 17.86 -20.11 -8.56
N GLY A 177 16.98 -20.64 -9.42
CA GLY A 177 17.36 -21.37 -10.64
C GLY A 177 17.59 -22.86 -10.43
N GLU A 178 16.98 -23.42 -9.39
CA GLU A 178 17.05 -24.86 -9.13
C GLU A 178 16.35 -25.65 -10.23
N ALA A 179 16.99 -26.74 -10.65
CA ALA A 179 16.42 -27.67 -11.62
C ALA A 179 15.43 -28.61 -10.93
N LEU A 180 14.14 -28.47 -11.27
CA LEU A 180 13.05 -29.25 -10.69
C LEU A 180 12.61 -30.37 -11.63
N ILE A 181 12.32 -31.55 -11.09
CA ILE A 181 11.62 -32.61 -11.83
C ILE A 181 10.13 -32.49 -11.54
N LEU A 182 9.31 -32.34 -12.59
CA LEU A 182 7.87 -32.20 -12.43
C LEU A 182 7.23 -33.53 -12.04
N ALA A 183 6.41 -33.50 -10.99
CA ALA A 183 5.60 -34.67 -10.63
C ALA A 183 4.53 -34.94 -11.71
N PRO A 184 4.02 -36.19 -11.84
CA PRO A 184 3.07 -36.56 -12.89
C PRO A 184 1.74 -35.75 -12.89
N THR A 185 1.39 -35.10 -11.79
CA THR A 185 0.17 -34.28 -11.67
C THR A 185 0.44 -32.77 -11.73
N THR A 186 1.70 -32.35 -11.75
CA THR A 186 2.09 -30.93 -11.77
C THR A 186 1.89 -30.32 -13.16
N LYS A 187 1.47 -29.05 -13.19
CA LYS A 187 1.22 -28.28 -14.41
C LYS A 187 2.51 -28.04 -15.20
N LEU A 188 2.44 -28.27 -16.50
CA LEU A 188 3.58 -28.16 -17.40
C LEU A 188 3.92 -26.69 -17.70
N HIS A 189 5.21 -26.35 -17.69
CA HIS A 189 5.68 -25.01 -18.05
C HIS A 189 6.81 -24.96 -19.08
N SER A 190 7.32 -26.11 -19.55
CA SER A 190 8.38 -26.20 -20.56
C SER A 190 9.58 -25.32 -20.15
N THR A 191 10.08 -24.50 -21.05
CA THR A 191 11.21 -23.57 -20.82
C THR A 191 10.82 -22.29 -20.09
N PHE A 192 9.55 -22.09 -19.70
CA PHE A 192 9.05 -20.86 -19.07
C PHE A 192 9.14 -20.92 -17.54
N GLY A 193 9.08 -19.76 -16.87
CA GLY A 193 9.18 -19.69 -15.40
C GLY A 193 7.93 -20.15 -14.65
N GLY A 194 6.86 -20.50 -15.37
CA GLY A 194 5.59 -20.90 -14.81
C GLY A 194 4.60 -21.29 -15.91
N HIS A 195 3.57 -22.05 -15.54
CA HIS A 195 2.60 -22.60 -16.49
C HIS A 195 1.72 -21.52 -17.13
N TYR A 196 1.41 -20.45 -16.38
CA TYR A 196 0.70 -19.28 -16.91
C TYR A 196 1.52 -18.49 -17.95
N ASP A 197 2.84 -18.40 -17.80
CA ASP A 197 3.73 -17.75 -18.77
C ASP A 197 3.72 -18.48 -20.11
N LEU A 198 3.86 -19.82 -20.09
CA LEU A 198 3.78 -20.66 -21.29
C LEU A 198 2.40 -20.52 -21.96
N ALA A 199 1.32 -20.56 -21.17
CA ALA A 199 -0.03 -20.42 -21.68
C ALA A 199 -0.26 -19.07 -22.36
N ALA A 200 0.22 -17.97 -21.75
CA ALA A 200 0.12 -16.63 -22.32
C ALA A 200 0.99 -16.45 -23.58
N TYR A 201 2.15 -17.08 -23.66
CA TYR A 201 2.95 -17.13 -24.90
C TYR A 201 2.19 -17.79 -26.05
N LEU A 202 1.49 -18.90 -25.77
CA LEU A 202 0.70 -19.64 -26.77
C LEU A 202 -0.50 -18.82 -27.30
N VAL A 203 -1.09 -17.95 -26.47
CA VAL A 203 -2.13 -16.99 -26.90
C VAL A 203 -1.61 -16.04 -28.00
N ILE A 204 -0.30 -15.77 -28.03
CA ILE A 204 0.32 -14.94 -29.08
C ILE A 204 0.57 -15.76 -30.35
N ILE A 205 1.22 -16.91 -30.19
CA ILE A 205 1.79 -17.67 -31.31
C ILE A 205 0.72 -18.45 -32.09
N LEU A 206 -0.22 -19.10 -31.39
CA LEU A 206 -1.21 -19.98 -32.03
C LEU A 206 -2.11 -19.23 -33.03
N PRO A 207 -2.69 -18.05 -32.71
CA PRO A 207 -3.49 -17.30 -33.68
C PRO A 207 -2.71 -16.91 -34.94
N ILE A 208 -1.45 -16.49 -34.81
CA ILE A 208 -0.60 -16.14 -35.95
C ILE A 208 -0.36 -17.35 -36.86
N MET A 209 -0.07 -18.50 -36.28
CA MET A 209 0.16 -19.75 -37.01
C MET A 209 -1.14 -20.27 -37.65
N SER A 210 -2.27 -20.19 -36.96
CA SER A 210 -3.59 -20.56 -37.52
C SER A 210 -3.97 -19.70 -38.72
N ALA A 211 -3.77 -18.37 -38.63
CA ALA A 211 -4.01 -17.48 -39.76
C ALA A 211 -3.11 -17.83 -40.97
N TRP A 212 -1.84 -18.18 -40.71
CA TRP A 212 -0.92 -18.59 -41.78
C TRP A 212 -1.29 -19.95 -42.39
N ALA A 213 -1.69 -20.93 -41.58
CA ALA A 213 -2.11 -22.25 -42.05
C ALA A 213 -3.33 -22.15 -43.00
N LEU A 214 -4.33 -21.36 -42.61
CA LEU A 214 -5.55 -21.13 -43.42
C LEU A 214 -5.23 -20.44 -44.76
N ARG A 215 -4.26 -19.53 -44.78
CA ARG A 215 -3.92 -18.72 -45.95
C ARG A 215 -2.82 -19.32 -46.84
N SER A 216 -2.05 -20.30 -46.34
CA SER A 216 -1.01 -20.97 -47.11
C SER A 216 -1.62 -21.73 -48.30
N LYS A 217 -0.90 -21.79 -49.43
CA LYS A 217 -1.29 -22.62 -50.59
C LYS A 217 -0.56 -23.96 -50.64
N LYS A 218 0.59 -24.08 -49.97
CA LYS A 218 1.45 -25.27 -50.03
C LYS A 218 0.99 -26.29 -49.00
N LEU A 219 0.64 -27.51 -49.45
CA LEU A 219 0.16 -28.58 -48.57
C LEU A 219 1.17 -28.94 -47.46
N LEU A 220 2.45 -29.12 -47.81
CA LEU A 220 3.51 -29.40 -46.83
C LEU A 220 3.60 -28.33 -45.74
N MET A 221 3.52 -27.05 -46.11
CA MET A 221 3.51 -25.95 -45.14
C MET A 221 2.26 -25.99 -44.26
N LYS A 222 1.09 -26.33 -44.81
CA LYS A 222 -0.14 -26.49 -44.02
C LYS A 222 -0.03 -27.64 -43.03
N LEU A 223 0.49 -28.79 -43.45
CA LEU A 223 0.68 -29.95 -42.59
C LEU A 223 1.66 -29.63 -41.45
N TRP A 224 2.80 -29.01 -41.76
CA TRP A 224 3.78 -28.62 -40.75
C TRP A 224 3.21 -27.62 -39.74
N LEU A 225 2.51 -26.59 -40.21
CA LEU A 225 1.82 -25.63 -39.34
C LEU A 225 0.72 -26.31 -38.51
N GLY A 226 -0.04 -27.23 -39.10
CA GLY A 226 -1.09 -28.00 -38.43
C GLY A 226 -0.55 -28.85 -37.28
N VAL A 227 0.53 -29.60 -37.52
CA VAL A 227 1.22 -30.39 -36.48
C VAL A 227 1.76 -29.49 -35.37
N SER A 228 2.34 -28.34 -35.74
CA SER A 228 2.86 -27.39 -34.75
C SER A 228 1.74 -26.76 -33.89
N ILE A 229 0.60 -26.44 -34.50
CA ILE A 229 -0.60 -25.93 -33.80
C ILE A 229 -1.13 -27.00 -32.84
N LEU A 230 -1.15 -28.27 -33.27
CA LEU A 230 -1.55 -29.40 -32.42
C LEU A 230 -0.63 -29.55 -31.20
N GLY A 231 0.69 -29.50 -31.40
CA GLY A 231 1.66 -29.51 -30.30
C GLY A 231 1.47 -28.34 -29.34
N GLY A 232 1.18 -27.14 -29.87
CA GLY A 232 0.89 -25.97 -29.06
C GLY A 232 -0.43 -26.05 -28.28
N PHE A 233 -1.49 -26.64 -28.85
CA PHE A 233 -2.73 -26.90 -28.10
C PHE A 233 -2.55 -27.98 -27.02
N TRP A 234 -1.74 -29.00 -27.30
CA TRP A 234 -1.34 -29.99 -26.29
C TRP A 234 -0.63 -29.30 -25.11
N LEU A 235 0.37 -28.46 -25.39
CA LEU A 235 1.03 -27.65 -24.34
C LEU A 235 0.02 -26.80 -23.56
N LEU A 236 -0.87 -26.09 -24.26
CA LEU A 236 -1.86 -25.22 -23.64
C LEU A 236 -2.78 -25.99 -22.69
N LYS A 237 -3.20 -27.20 -23.07
CA LYS A 237 -3.98 -28.09 -22.21
C LYS A 237 -3.20 -28.50 -20.96
N GLU A 238 -1.94 -28.89 -21.10
CA GLU A 238 -1.08 -29.31 -19.97
C GLU A 238 -0.74 -28.15 -19.00
N THR A 239 -0.92 -26.88 -19.40
CA THR A 239 -0.77 -25.74 -18.49
C THR A 239 -1.94 -25.56 -17.52
N ASP A 240 -3.11 -26.15 -17.81
CA ASP A 240 -4.36 -25.97 -17.06
C ASP A 240 -4.79 -24.49 -16.88
N SER A 241 -4.38 -23.61 -17.80
CA SER A 241 -4.79 -22.19 -17.82
C SER A 241 -6.10 -22.00 -18.60
N LYS A 242 -7.23 -22.01 -17.88
CA LYS A 242 -8.58 -21.86 -18.47
C LYS A 242 -8.76 -20.56 -19.24
N ILE A 243 -8.27 -19.44 -18.71
CA ILE A 243 -8.41 -18.12 -19.33
C ILE A 243 -7.58 -18.00 -20.62
N SER A 244 -6.35 -18.54 -20.63
CA SER A 244 -5.50 -18.55 -21.81
C SER A 244 -6.03 -19.48 -22.90
N LEU A 245 -6.64 -20.62 -22.52
CA LEU A 245 -7.36 -21.48 -23.46
C LEU A 245 -8.53 -20.75 -24.10
N ALA A 246 -9.39 -20.13 -23.31
CA ALA A 246 -10.53 -19.35 -23.81
C ALA A 246 -10.09 -18.20 -24.73
N ALA A 247 -9.08 -17.43 -24.32
CA ALA A 247 -8.50 -16.34 -25.10
C ALA A 247 -7.97 -16.80 -26.46
N THR A 248 -7.28 -17.95 -26.50
CA THR A 248 -6.75 -18.55 -27.73
C THR A 248 -7.88 -18.99 -28.66
N LEU A 249 -8.90 -19.66 -28.11
CA LEU A 249 -10.07 -20.12 -28.87
C LEU A 249 -10.85 -18.96 -29.47
N ILE A 250 -11.11 -17.89 -28.70
CA ILE A 250 -11.79 -16.67 -29.18
C ILE A 250 -10.98 -16.03 -30.31
N SER A 251 -9.65 -15.95 -30.16
CA SER A 251 -8.76 -15.39 -31.18
C SER A 251 -8.81 -16.19 -32.50
N ILE A 252 -8.74 -17.52 -32.42
CA ILE A 252 -8.81 -18.41 -33.59
C ILE A 252 -10.21 -18.40 -34.22
N ALA A 253 -11.27 -18.35 -33.42
CA ALA A 253 -12.64 -18.20 -33.91
C ALA A 253 -12.80 -16.89 -34.70
N GLY A 254 -12.24 -15.78 -34.20
CA GLY A 254 -12.21 -14.50 -34.92
C GLY A 254 -11.47 -14.58 -36.26
N ILE A 255 -10.33 -15.28 -36.31
CA ILE A 255 -9.60 -15.54 -37.56
C ILE A 255 -10.45 -16.36 -38.53
N PHE A 256 -11.09 -17.43 -38.04
CA PHE A 256 -11.92 -18.30 -38.86
C PHE A 256 -13.10 -17.53 -39.46
N TRP A 257 -13.81 -16.76 -38.63
CA TRP A 257 -14.89 -15.87 -39.06
C TRP A 257 -14.43 -14.89 -40.13
N TYR A 258 -13.30 -14.20 -39.91
CA TYR A 258 -12.74 -13.28 -40.89
C TYR A 258 -12.35 -13.98 -42.20
N SER A 259 -11.81 -15.20 -42.12
CA SER A 259 -11.43 -15.99 -43.29
C SER A 259 -12.64 -16.46 -44.12
N LEU A 260 -13.77 -16.76 -43.47
CA LEU A 260 -15.05 -17.03 -44.13
C LEU A 260 -15.57 -15.77 -44.83
N TYR A 261 -15.60 -14.64 -44.12
CA TYR A 261 -16.05 -13.35 -44.64
C TYR A 261 -15.25 -12.91 -45.88
N GLN A 262 -13.92 -13.07 -45.84
CA GLN A 262 -13.03 -12.76 -46.96
C GLN A 262 -12.92 -13.87 -48.01
N LYS A 263 -13.72 -14.94 -47.89
CA LYS A 263 -13.72 -16.10 -48.81
C LYS A 263 -12.31 -16.63 -49.09
N TRP A 264 -11.51 -16.90 -48.04
CA TRP A 264 -10.13 -17.40 -48.18
C TRP A 264 -10.00 -18.79 -48.84
N GLY A 265 -11.06 -19.33 -49.44
CA GLY A 265 -11.06 -20.60 -50.18
C GLY A 265 -11.41 -21.82 -49.32
N LEU A 266 -12.04 -21.62 -48.16
CA LEU A 266 -12.40 -22.67 -47.18
C LEU A 266 -13.16 -23.86 -47.78
N ILE A 267 -13.92 -23.65 -48.87
CA ILE A 267 -14.72 -24.68 -49.54
C ILE A 267 -13.84 -25.74 -50.27
N LYS A 268 -12.54 -25.48 -50.51
CA LYS A 268 -11.60 -26.45 -51.13
C LYS A 268 -10.55 -27.04 -50.17
N SER A 269 -10.50 -26.64 -48.89
CA SER A 269 -9.51 -27.12 -47.91
C SER A 269 -10.11 -27.95 -46.76
N SER A 270 -11.26 -28.57 -47.00
CA SER A 270 -12.16 -29.15 -46.01
C SER A 270 -11.47 -30.03 -44.97
N LEU A 271 -10.52 -30.89 -45.34
CA LEU A 271 -9.98 -31.90 -44.42
C LEU A 271 -9.16 -31.31 -43.25
N ILE A 272 -8.36 -30.26 -43.48
CA ILE A 272 -7.58 -29.61 -42.41
C ILE A 272 -8.45 -28.66 -41.61
N SER A 273 -9.37 -27.94 -42.26
CA SER A 273 -10.36 -27.07 -41.57
C SER A 273 -11.25 -27.90 -40.64
N ILE A 274 -11.66 -29.08 -41.08
CA ILE A 274 -12.42 -30.07 -40.31
C ILE A 274 -11.55 -30.66 -39.21
N LEU A 275 -10.27 -31.00 -39.45
CA LEU A 275 -9.38 -31.47 -38.38
C LEU A 275 -9.20 -30.39 -37.30
N THR A 276 -8.88 -29.14 -37.68
CA THR A 276 -8.80 -28.03 -36.72
C THR A 276 -10.13 -27.75 -36.05
N GLY A 277 -11.27 -27.88 -36.75
CA GLY A 277 -12.61 -27.71 -36.20
C GLY A 277 -12.98 -28.81 -35.21
N VAL A 278 -12.69 -30.07 -35.53
CA VAL A 278 -12.90 -31.26 -34.69
C VAL A 278 -11.96 -31.26 -33.50
N LEU A 279 -10.74 -30.74 -33.63
CA LEU A 279 -9.79 -30.60 -32.53
C LEU A 279 -10.09 -29.37 -31.65
N VAL A 280 -10.56 -28.27 -32.22
CA VAL A 280 -11.14 -27.16 -31.45
C VAL A 280 -12.38 -27.66 -30.69
N LEU A 281 -13.27 -28.42 -31.34
CA LEU A 281 -14.38 -29.09 -30.66
C LEU A 281 -13.89 -30.08 -29.62
N GLY A 282 -12.86 -30.89 -29.87
CA GLY A 282 -12.30 -31.85 -28.92
C GLY A 282 -11.60 -31.18 -27.72
N SER A 283 -11.02 -30.01 -27.94
CA SER A 283 -10.42 -29.17 -26.88
C SER A 283 -11.48 -28.43 -26.08
N VAL A 284 -12.55 -27.97 -26.74
CA VAL A 284 -13.73 -27.36 -26.11
C VAL A 284 -14.50 -28.41 -25.32
N ILE A 285 -14.76 -29.58 -25.90
CA ILE A 285 -15.37 -30.74 -25.23
C ILE A 285 -14.47 -31.20 -24.10
N GLY A 286 -13.16 -31.31 -24.29
CA GLY A 286 -12.20 -31.66 -23.24
C GLY A 286 -12.13 -30.61 -22.12
N GLY A 287 -12.26 -29.32 -22.46
CA GLY A 287 -12.36 -28.21 -21.51
C GLY A 287 -13.68 -28.19 -20.73
N LEU A 288 -14.79 -28.46 -21.40
CA LEU A 288 -16.11 -28.68 -20.80
C LEU A 288 -16.10 -29.93 -19.91
N TRP A 289 -15.42 -31.00 -20.34
CA TRP A 289 -15.19 -32.23 -19.55
C TRP A 289 -14.33 -31.94 -18.31
N MET A 290 -13.29 -31.10 -18.42
CA MET A 290 -12.49 -30.65 -17.28
C MET A 290 -13.30 -29.81 -16.28
N TRP A 291 -14.27 -29.03 -16.76
CA TRP A 291 -15.22 -28.29 -15.91
C TRP A 291 -16.18 -29.20 -15.16
N GLN A 292 -16.57 -30.34 -15.76
CA GLN A 292 -17.52 -31.28 -15.17
C GLN A 292 -16.90 -32.38 -14.29
N LYS A 293 -15.60 -32.68 -14.41
CA LYS A 293 -14.93 -33.74 -13.63
C LYS A 293 -15.16 -33.66 -12.10
N PRO A 294 -15.00 -32.50 -11.44
CA PRO A 294 -15.19 -32.41 -9.99
C PRO A 294 -16.64 -32.70 -9.59
N THR A 295 -17.60 -32.22 -10.39
CA THR A 295 -19.03 -32.42 -10.19
C THR A 295 -19.45 -33.86 -10.48
N LEU A 296 -18.94 -34.47 -11.55
CA LEU A 296 -19.25 -35.85 -11.93
C LEU A 296 -18.71 -36.85 -10.90
N TYR A 297 -17.49 -36.64 -10.38
CA TYR A 297 -16.93 -37.47 -9.31
C TYR A 297 -17.59 -37.25 -7.95
N LYS A 298 -18.25 -36.10 -7.74
CA LYS A 298 -19.11 -35.83 -6.58
C LYS A 298 -20.42 -36.62 -6.65
N TYR A 299 -21.04 -36.74 -7.83
CA TYR A 299 -22.32 -37.43 -8.01
C TYR A 299 -22.21 -38.92 -8.41
N ALA A 300 -21.07 -39.35 -8.97
CA ALA A 300 -20.81 -40.73 -9.41
C ALA A 300 -19.40 -41.18 -9.00
N PRO A 301 -19.16 -41.48 -7.70
CA PRO A 301 -17.84 -41.82 -7.16
C PRO A 301 -17.19 -43.05 -7.81
N PHE A 302 -18.00 -43.97 -8.34
CA PHE A 302 -17.55 -45.21 -9.01
C PHE A 302 -16.82 -44.96 -10.36
N LEU A 303 -16.96 -43.77 -10.95
CA LEU A 303 -16.21 -43.38 -12.16
C LEU A 303 -14.79 -42.85 -11.83
N ARG A 304 -14.40 -42.86 -10.56
CA ARG A 304 -13.10 -42.37 -10.08
C ARG A 304 -12.00 -43.41 -10.34
N PRO A 305 -10.88 -43.03 -10.99
CA PRO A 305 -9.71 -43.91 -11.09
C PRO A 305 -9.11 -44.19 -9.71
N ALA A 306 -8.73 -45.45 -9.45
CA ALA A 306 -8.04 -45.82 -8.21
C ALA A 306 -6.73 -45.02 -8.07
N GLY A 307 -6.53 -44.35 -6.92
CA GLY A 307 -5.39 -43.49 -6.64
C GLY A 307 -5.60 -41.98 -6.89
N TYR A 308 -6.74 -41.57 -7.46
CA TYR A 308 -7.11 -40.15 -7.51
C TYR A 308 -7.69 -39.75 -6.15
N GLN A 309 -6.82 -39.35 -5.22
CA GLN A 309 -7.28 -38.65 -4.02
C GLN A 309 -7.98 -37.38 -4.49
N THR A 310 -9.21 -37.16 -4.03
CA THR A 310 -9.71 -35.79 -3.97
C THR A 310 -8.65 -34.98 -3.21
N PRO A 311 -8.46 -33.67 -3.48
CA PRO A 311 -8.03 -32.83 -2.37
C PRO A 311 -8.96 -33.25 -1.23
N VAL A 312 -8.40 -33.70 -0.11
CA VAL A 312 -9.17 -34.03 1.10
C VAL A 312 -10.35 -33.09 1.14
N ASP A 313 -11.58 -33.56 1.36
CA ASP A 313 -12.67 -32.66 1.72
C ASP A 313 -12.20 -31.97 2.99
N VAL A 314 -11.48 -30.86 2.80
CA VAL A 314 -11.07 -29.94 3.83
C VAL A 314 -12.34 -29.18 4.26
N GLU A 315 -13.53 -29.56 3.80
CA GLU A 315 -14.81 -29.12 4.34
C GLU A 315 -14.90 -29.32 5.87
N GLY A 316 -14.11 -30.22 6.47
CA GLY A 316 -13.96 -30.33 7.94
C GLY A 316 -12.78 -29.58 8.59
N LEU A 317 -11.88 -28.97 7.82
CA LEU A 317 -10.66 -28.26 8.29
C LEU A 317 -10.57 -26.80 7.77
N LEU A 318 -11.50 -26.38 6.89
CA LEU A 318 -11.54 -25.07 6.22
C LEU A 318 -12.28 -23.99 7.01
N ASP A 319 -12.81 -24.29 8.20
CA ASP A 319 -13.88 -23.46 8.75
C ASP A 319 -13.44 -22.12 9.37
N GLU A 320 -12.15 -21.84 9.54
CA GLU A 320 -11.70 -20.54 10.08
C GLU A 320 -10.58 -19.83 9.30
N THR A 321 -9.85 -20.49 8.39
CA THR A 321 -8.62 -19.91 7.81
C THR A 321 -8.75 -19.29 6.42
N TRP A 322 -9.82 -19.58 5.66
CA TRP A 322 -9.95 -19.12 4.26
C TRP A 322 -11.19 -18.23 4.03
N SER A 323 -11.02 -17.19 3.21
CA SER A 323 -12.08 -16.22 2.89
C SER A 323 -13.29 -16.84 2.18
N ALA A 324 -14.44 -16.15 2.24
CA ALA A 324 -15.65 -16.57 1.51
C ALA A 324 -15.43 -16.66 -0.01
N ASN A 325 -14.64 -15.75 -0.59
CA ASN A 325 -14.33 -15.77 -2.02
C ASN A 325 -13.41 -16.92 -2.40
N ALA A 326 -12.42 -17.27 -1.56
CA ALA A 326 -11.55 -18.43 -1.79
C ALA A 326 -12.34 -19.75 -1.76
N ARG A 327 -13.32 -19.88 -0.85
CA ARG A 327 -14.21 -21.05 -0.78
C ARG A 327 -15.11 -21.17 -2.01
N LYS A 328 -15.69 -20.05 -2.48
CA LYS A 328 -16.65 -20.04 -3.60
C LYS A 328 -15.99 -20.18 -4.97
N TYR A 329 -14.86 -19.49 -5.20
CA TYR A 329 -14.24 -19.35 -6.52
C TYR A 329 -12.87 -20.03 -6.63
N GLY A 330 -12.38 -20.62 -5.54
CA GLY A 330 -11.05 -21.21 -5.44
C GLY A 330 -9.98 -20.21 -5.01
N LEU A 331 -8.91 -20.71 -4.38
CA LEU A 331 -7.84 -19.92 -3.77
C LEU A 331 -7.31 -18.77 -4.66
N SER A 332 -6.97 -19.08 -5.90
CA SER A 332 -6.37 -18.09 -6.81
C SER A 332 -7.33 -16.94 -7.15
N MET A 333 -8.63 -17.20 -7.27
CA MET A 333 -9.61 -16.13 -7.49
C MET A 333 -9.95 -15.41 -6.19
N GLY A 334 -9.99 -16.12 -5.05
CA GLY A 334 -10.13 -15.53 -3.72
C GLY A 334 -9.07 -14.47 -3.46
N ILE A 335 -7.79 -14.81 -3.59
CA ILE A 335 -6.67 -13.86 -3.41
C ILE A 335 -6.85 -12.59 -4.27
N ARG A 336 -7.28 -12.74 -5.53
CA ARG A 336 -7.50 -11.58 -6.42
C ARG A 336 -8.61 -10.67 -5.92
N LEU A 337 -9.75 -11.25 -5.56
CA LEU A 337 -10.95 -10.51 -5.12
C LEU A 337 -10.78 -9.93 -3.71
N ASP A 338 -10.05 -10.60 -2.83
CA ASP A 338 -9.90 -10.23 -1.43
C ASP A 338 -8.73 -9.26 -1.21
N THR A 339 -7.65 -9.38 -2.00
CA THR A 339 -6.40 -8.63 -1.75
C THR A 339 -5.91 -7.86 -2.98
N LEU A 340 -5.58 -8.55 -4.09
CA LEU A 340 -4.83 -7.94 -5.19
C LEU A 340 -5.59 -6.82 -5.92
N TRP A 341 -6.83 -7.10 -6.34
CA TRP A 341 -7.63 -6.12 -7.09
C TRP A 341 -8.11 -4.97 -6.20
N PRO A 342 -8.59 -5.21 -4.96
CA PRO A 342 -8.82 -4.13 -4.01
C PRO A 342 -7.59 -3.26 -3.77
N ASN A 343 -6.41 -3.84 -3.56
CA ASN A 343 -5.17 -3.08 -3.33
C ASN A 343 -4.76 -2.25 -4.55
N ALA A 344 -4.89 -2.80 -5.77
CA ALA A 344 -4.61 -2.08 -7.00
C ALA A 344 -5.59 -0.92 -7.22
N LEU A 345 -6.89 -1.14 -6.96
CA LEU A 345 -7.91 -0.10 -7.02
C LEU A 345 -7.67 0.98 -5.96
N ASN A 346 -7.35 0.62 -4.72
CA ASN A 346 -7.01 1.56 -3.66
C ASN A 346 -5.74 2.38 -4.01
N SER A 347 -4.78 1.75 -4.69
CA SER A 347 -3.58 2.42 -5.18
C SER A 347 -3.88 3.40 -6.31
N PHE A 348 -4.74 3.02 -7.25
CA PHE A 348 -5.26 3.95 -8.25
C PHE A 348 -6.03 5.11 -7.60
N SER A 349 -6.86 4.84 -6.60
CA SER A 349 -7.59 5.88 -5.84
C SER A 349 -6.66 6.80 -5.03
N THR A 350 -5.45 6.36 -4.71
CA THR A 350 -4.46 7.21 -4.01
C THR A 350 -3.93 8.32 -4.91
N ASN A 351 -3.68 8.01 -6.18
CA ASN A 351 -3.42 9.01 -7.21
C ASN A 351 -3.90 8.49 -8.58
N PRO A 352 -5.10 8.90 -9.02
CA PRO A 352 -5.69 8.45 -10.26
C PRO A 352 -4.93 8.91 -11.51
N PHE A 353 -4.06 9.91 -11.42
CA PHE A 353 -3.36 10.45 -12.58
C PHE A 353 -2.03 9.75 -12.82
N THR A 354 -1.20 9.64 -11.79
CA THR A 354 0.17 9.08 -11.89
C THR A 354 0.37 7.79 -11.10
N GLY A 355 -0.64 7.28 -10.38
CA GLY A 355 -0.55 6.06 -9.58
C GLY A 355 0.28 6.24 -8.31
N LYS A 356 0.53 5.13 -7.60
CA LYS A 356 1.41 5.07 -6.41
C LYS A 356 2.89 4.89 -6.74
N GLY A 357 3.26 4.73 -8.01
CA GLY A 357 4.61 4.38 -8.44
C GLY A 357 4.76 2.89 -8.73
N TYR A 358 5.86 2.52 -9.39
CA TYR A 358 6.13 1.14 -9.76
C TYR A 358 6.46 0.27 -8.55
N ALA A 359 6.04 -1.01 -8.59
CA ALA A 359 6.34 -2.02 -7.57
C ALA A 359 5.83 -1.67 -6.15
N THR A 360 4.71 -0.95 -6.06
CA THR A 360 4.02 -0.60 -4.81
C THR A 360 2.71 -1.39 -4.59
N LEU A 361 2.37 -2.32 -5.49
CA LEU A 361 1.13 -3.11 -5.44
C LEU A 361 1.36 -4.46 -4.76
N ASN A 362 1.65 -4.41 -3.46
CA ASN A 362 1.92 -5.60 -2.64
C ASN A 362 0.63 -6.27 -2.15
N LYS A 363 0.72 -7.54 -1.73
CA LYS A 363 -0.42 -8.33 -1.18
C LYS A 363 -0.82 -7.87 0.21
N THR A 364 0.17 -7.78 1.09
CA THR A 364 0.12 -7.27 2.46
C THR A 364 1.01 -6.02 2.48
N GLY A 365 0.49 -4.91 3.01
CA GLY A 365 1.10 -3.58 2.87
C GLY A 365 2.57 -3.51 3.28
N ASP A 366 3.31 -2.56 2.69
CA ASP A 366 4.74 -2.23 2.92
C ASP A 366 5.77 -3.36 2.80
N GLU A 367 5.35 -4.59 2.50
CA GLU A 367 6.26 -5.72 2.41
C GLU A 367 7.28 -5.59 1.26
N PHE A 368 8.55 -5.75 1.61
CA PHE A 368 9.63 -5.67 0.64
C PHE A 368 9.75 -6.94 -0.24
N VAL A 369 9.48 -8.12 0.35
CA VAL A 369 9.97 -9.43 -0.13
C VAL A 369 8.94 -10.23 -0.94
N GLU A 370 7.64 -10.01 -0.75
CA GLU A 370 6.60 -10.77 -1.46
C GLU A 370 6.48 -10.40 -2.95
N ALA A 371 5.98 -11.35 -3.75
CA ALA A 371 5.86 -11.22 -5.20
C ALA A 371 4.81 -10.17 -5.60
N ASP A 372 5.25 -9.10 -6.27
CA ASP A 372 4.39 -8.02 -6.80
C ASP A 372 3.60 -8.50 -8.04
N SER A 373 2.52 -9.25 -7.84
CA SER A 373 1.57 -9.57 -8.91
C SER A 373 0.21 -9.02 -8.59
N THR A 374 -0.38 -8.28 -9.53
CA THR A 374 -1.79 -7.87 -9.43
C THR A 374 -2.71 -8.92 -10.05
N ASP A 375 -2.14 -9.79 -10.90
CA ASP A 375 -2.88 -10.74 -11.72
C ASP A 375 -4.04 -10.03 -12.47
N ASN A 376 -3.77 -8.83 -12.97
CA ASN A 376 -4.63 -8.03 -13.82
C ASN A 376 -3.80 -6.84 -14.30
N ASN A 377 -3.33 -6.93 -15.55
CA ASN A 377 -2.39 -5.95 -16.06
C ASN A 377 -3.03 -4.57 -16.29
N PHE A 378 -4.36 -4.47 -16.40
CA PHE A 378 -5.07 -3.20 -16.49
C PHE A 378 -5.07 -2.48 -15.13
N LEU A 379 -5.45 -3.20 -14.07
CA LEU A 379 -5.43 -2.67 -12.70
C LEU A 379 -4.00 -2.36 -12.24
N ARG A 380 -3.02 -3.17 -12.66
CA ARG A 380 -1.60 -2.91 -12.38
C ARG A 380 -1.15 -1.56 -12.93
N VAL A 381 -1.37 -1.33 -14.23
CA VAL A 381 -0.94 -0.08 -14.88
C VAL A 381 -1.67 1.13 -14.29
N LEU A 382 -2.96 0.99 -13.94
CA LEU A 382 -3.72 2.03 -13.24
C LEU A 382 -3.15 2.29 -11.83
N GLY A 383 -2.87 1.25 -11.05
CA GLY A 383 -2.36 1.39 -9.70
C GLY A 383 -0.95 1.96 -9.63
N GLU A 384 -0.05 1.53 -10.52
CA GLU A 384 1.36 1.95 -10.54
C GLU A 384 1.55 3.31 -11.21
N THR A 385 0.94 3.54 -12.39
CA THR A 385 1.21 4.71 -13.24
C THR A 385 0.00 5.61 -13.48
N GLY A 386 -1.15 5.28 -12.91
CA GLY A 386 -2.38 6.07 -13.03
C GLY A 386 -2.97 6.07 -14.44
N LEU A 387 -3.95 6.95 -14.63
CA LEU A 387 -4.67 7.11 -15.89
C LEU A 387 -3.75 7.61 -17.01
N LEU A 388 -2.75 8.44 -16.70
CA LEU A 388 -1.79 8.92 -17.69
C LEU A 388 -0.98 7.76 -18.27
N GLY A 389 -0.44 6.90 -17.40
CA GLY A 389 0.31 5.72 -17.82
C GLY A 389 -0.58 4.71 -18.53
N PHE A 390 -1.79 4.48 -18.04
CA PHE A 390 -2.79 3.61 -18.67
C PHE A 390 -3.13 4.05 -20.10
N ILE A 391 -3.48 5.33 -20.27
CA ILE A 391 -3.82 5.88 -21.59
C ILE A 391 -2.59 5.79 -22.50
N ALA A 392 -1.40 6.16 -22.04
CA ALA A 392 -0.20 6.12 -22.88
C ALA A 392 0.15 4.67 -23.32
N PHE A 393 0.11 3.71 -22.40
CA PHE A 393 0.42 2.31 -22.66
C PHE A 393 -0.57 1.66 -23.62
N PHE A 394 -1.87 1.72 -23.33
CA PHE A 394 -2.88 1.05 -24.16
C PHE A 394 -3.17 1.81 -25.45
N SER A 395 -3.00 3.13 -25.50
CA SER A 395 -3.08 3.88 -26.77
C SER A 395 -2.01 3.47 -27.76
N LEU A 396 -0.82 3.07 -27.30
CA LEU A 396 0.22 2.51 -28.18
C LEU A 396 -0.29 1.25 -28.89
N ILE A 397 -0.86 0.30 -28.14
CA ILE A 397 -1.40 -0.94 -28.68
C ILE A 397 -2.59 -0.67 -29.61
N VAL A 398 -3.54 0.18 -29.19
CA VAL A 398 -4.69 0.58 -30.01
C VAL A 398 -4.24 1.27 -31.30
N LEU A 399 -3.21 2.11 -31.26
CA LEU A 399 -2.67 2.77 -32.45
C LEU A 399 -2.00 1.78 -33.40
N ILE A 400 -1.32 0.76 -32.88
CA ILE A 400 -0.76 -0.35 -33.66
C ILE A 400 -1.90 -1.04 -34.43
N ILE A 401 -2.94 -1.49 -33.74
CA ILE A 401 -4.11 -2.15 -34.36
C ILE A 401 -4.78 -1.22 -35.39
N LYS A 402 -5.06 0.03 -35.02
CA LYS A 402 -5.70 1.02 -35.91
C LYS A 402 -4.87 1.26 -37.17
N THR A 403 -3.54 1.21 -37.07
CA THR A 403 -2.64 1.34 -38.23
C THR A 403 -2.73 0.12 -39.14
N LEU A 404 -2.74 -1.09 -38.57
CA LEU A 404 -2.89 -2.34 -39.32
C LEU A 404 -4.25 -2.43 -40.04
N LEU A 405 -5.31 -1.88 -39.44
CA LEU A 405 -6.67 -1.88 -40.01
C LEU A 405 -6.88 -0.84 -41.13
N LEU A 406 -5.97 0.11 -41.35
CA LEU A 406 -6.14 1.13 -42.41
C LEU A 406 -6.26 0.49 -43.81
N LYS A 407 -5.44 -0.52 -44.10
CA LYS A 407 -5.47 -1.26 -45.36
C LYS A 407 -4.84 -2.63 -45.18
N LEU A 408 -5.67 -3.63 -44.90
CA LEU A 408 -5.23 -5.01 -44.73
C LEU A 408 -4.48 -5.52 -45.99
N PRO A 409 -3.31 -6.17 -45.83
CA PRO A 409 -2.56 -6.69 -46.98
C PRO A 409 -3.38 -7.72 -47.78
N LYS A 410 -3.14 -7.79 -49.10
CA LYS A 410 -3.78 -8.80 -49.98
C LYS A 410 -2.95 -10.08 -50.12
N ASN A 411 -1.62 -9.96 -49.99
CA ASN A 411 -0.70 -11.10 -50.10
C ASN A 411 -0.92 -12.10 -48.96
N ASN A 412 -0.84 -13.38 -49.27
CA ASN A 412 -1.16 -14.47 -48.36
C ASN A 412 -0.42 -14.40 -47.01
N LEU A 413 0.91 -14.32 -47.02
CA LEU A 413 1.70 -14.29 -45.78
C LEU A 413 1.47 -13.01 -44.98
N ASP A 414 1.44 -11.87 -45.68
CA ASP A 414 1.33 -10.55 -45.06
C ASP A 414 -0.04 -10.34 -44.39
N GLN A 415 -1.10 -10.81 -45.06
CA GLN A 415 -2.45 -10.78 -44.54
C GLN A 415 -2.60 -11.71 -43.34
N ALA A 416 -2.05 -12.92 -43.41
CA ALA A 416 -2.07 -13.87 -42.30
C ALA A 416 -1.37 -13.32 -41.06
N LEU A 417 -0.16 -12.77 -41.20
CA LEU A 417 0.56 -12.13 -40.10
C LEU A 417 -0.23 -10.97 -39.49
N THR A 418 -0.79 -10.10 -40.34
CA THR A 418 -1.55 -8.92 -39.86
C THR A 418 -2.81 -9.34 -39.10
N VAL A 419 -3.63 -10.22 -39.69
CA VAL A 419 -4.88 -10.70 -39.07
C VAL A 419 -4.60 -11.54 -37.84
N GLY A 420 -3.60 -12.42 -37.92
CA GLY A 420 -3.18 -13.26 -36.80
C GLY A 420 -2.68 -12.44 -35.62
N PHE A 421 -1.89 -11.39 -35.86
CA PHE A 421 -1.41 -10.50 -34.80
C PHE A 421 -2.55 -9.69 -34.16
N ILE A 422 -3.50 -9.17 -34.96
CA ILE A 422 -4.69 -8.47 -34.43
C ILE A 422 -5.49 -9.41 -33.52
N ALA A 423 -5.77 -10.64 -33.99
CA ALA A 423 -6.47 -11.64 -33.19
C ALA A 423 -5.70 -12.00 -31.91
N SER A 424 -4.38 -12.20 -32.01
CA SER A 424 -3.53 -12.48 -30.86
C SER A 424 -3.54 -11.36 -29.82
N THR A 425 -3.63 -10.09 -30.25
CA THR A 425 -3.70 -8.94 -29.34
C THR A 425 -5.03 -8.91 -28.59
N ILE A 426 -6.14 -9.26 -29.27
CA ILE A 426 -7.45 -9.42 -28.62
C ILE A 426 -7.39 -10.54 -27.57
N GLY A 427 -6.79 -11.68 -27.91
CA GLY A 427 -6.57 -12.78 -26.97
C GLY A 427 -5.74 -12.35 -25.75
N ILE A 428 -4.65 -11.62 -25.97
CA ILE A 428 -3.81 -11.10 -24.89
C ILE A 428 -4.56 -10.12 -24.00
N PHE A 429 -5.45 -9.28 -24.53
CA PHE A 429 -6.30 -8.41 -23.70
C PHE A 429 -7.27 -9.19 -22.82
N ILE A 430 -7.85 -10.28 -23.33
CA ILE A 430 -8.69 -11.17 -22.51
C ILE A 430 -7.84 -11.81 -21.39
N ASN A 431 -6.64 -12.27 -21.73
CA ASN A 431 -5.73 -12.88 -20.76
C ASN A 431 -5.25 -11.86 -19.70
N ALA A 432 -5.07 -10.60 -20.09
CA ALA A 432 -4.63 -9.50 -19.23
C ALA A 432 -5.61 -9.14 -18.11
N LEU A 433 -6.85 -9.63 -18.15
CA LEU A 433 -7.85 -9.44 -17.09
C LEU A 433 -7.51 -10.21 -15.79
N ILE A 434 -6.75 -11.30 -15.91
CA ILE A 434 -6.47 -12.23 -14.78
C ILE A 434 -4.97 -12.57 -14.69
N ILE A 435 -4.14 -12.12 -15.63
CA ILE A 435 -2.69 -12.40 -15.67
C ILE A 435 -1.91 -11.14 -16.06
N ASP A 436 -0.76 -10.91 -15.43
CA ASP A 436 0.14 -9.78 -15.72
C ASP A 436 0.99 -10.00 -17.00
N VAL A 437 0.31 -10.23 -18.13
CA VAL A 437 0.92 -10.65 -19.41
C VAL A 437 1.92 -9.66 -20.02
N PHE A 438 1.80 -8.36 -19.72
CA PHE A 438 2.74 -7.35 -20.21
C PHE A 438 3.88 -7.07 -19.22
N SER A 439 3.86 -7.70 -18.04
CA SER A 439 4.89 -7.60 -17.02
C SER A 439 5.73 -8.88 -16.93
N ALA A 440 5.17 -10.01 -17.39
CA ALA A 440 5.87 -11.29 -17.52
C ALA A 440 6.92 -11.27 -18.65
N SER A 441 8.20 -11.41 -18.29
CA SER A 441 9.34 -11.14 -19.18
C SER A 441 9.27 -11.82 -20.55
N LYS A 442 9.13 -13.15 -20.62
CA LYS A 442 9.10 -13.88 -21.89
C LYS A 442 7.89 -13.54 -22.76
N VAL A 443 6.72 -13.31 -22.14
CA VAL A 443 5.47 -13.01 -22.83
C VAL A 443 5.52 -11.59 -23.38
N ALA A 444 5.93 -10.63 -22.55
CA ALA A 444 6.09 -9.22 -22.90
C ALA A 444 7.13 -9.03 -24.02
N PHE A 445 8.31 -9.65 -23.90
CA PHE A 445 9.35 -9.63 -24.94
C PHE A 445 8.82 -10.15 -26.28
N THR A 446 8.14 -11.30 -26.25
CA THR A 446 7.57 -11.92 -27.46
C THR A 446 6.51 -11.01 -28.10
N TYR A 447 5.60 -10.45 -27.29
CA TYR A 447 4.56 -9.56 -27.78
C TYR A 447 5.15 -8.33 -28.48
N TRP A 448 6.07 -7.62 -27.83
CA TRP A 448 6.67 -6.41 -28.38
C TRP A 448 7.54 -6.68 -29.61
N ALA A 449 8.29 -7.79 -29.63
CA ALA A 449 9.04 -8.23 -30.81
C ALA A 449 8.13 -8.48 -32.03
N ILE A 450 7.04 -9.23 -31.84
CA ILE A 450 6.07 -9.53 -32.91
C ILE A 450 5.30 -8.28 -33.35
N ALA A 451 4.99 -7.38 -32.41
CA ALA A 451 4.37 -6.09 -32.73
C ALA A 451 5.29 -5.24 -33.63
N GLY A 452 6.58 -5.15 -33.30
CA GLY A 452 7.59 -4.46 -34.11
C GLY A 452 7.74 -5.08 -35.50
N LEU A 453 7.80 -6.41 -35.57
CA LEU A 453 7.84 -7.18 -36.81
C LEU A 453 6.62 -6.95 -37.69
N THR A 454 5.42 -6.98 -37.12
CA THR A 454 4.15 -6.84 -37.86
C THR A 454 3.99 -5.42 -38.39
N ILE A 455 4.30 -4.40 -37.58
CA ILE A 455 4.25 -2.99 -38.01
C ILE A 455 5.27 -2.73 -39.11
N LYS A 456 6.50 -3.27 -39.01
CA LYS A 456 7.49 -3.09 -40.08
C LYS A 456 7.05 -3.79 -41.36
N ASN A 457 6.50 -5.01 -41.29
CA ASN A 457 5.94 -5.68 -42.47
C ASN A 457 4.84 -4.85 -43.14
N TYR A 458 3.91 -4.32 -42.34
CA TYR A 458 2.83 -3.46 -42.82
C TYR A 458 3.36 -2.18 -43.50
N SER A 459 4.37 -1.54 -42.90
CA SER A 459 5.03 -0.34 -43.45
C SER A 459 5.73 -0.61 -44.79
N LEU A 460 6.39 -1.77 -44.95
CA LEU A 460 7.02 -2.16 -46.21
C LEU A 460 5.99 -2.33 -47.35
N ILE A 461 4.75 -2.71 -47.04
CA ILE A 461 3.69 -2.94 -48.03
C ILE A 461 2.93 -1.65 -48.35
N ASN A 462 2.61 -0.86 -47.32
CA ASN A 462 1.72 0.30 -47.41
C ASN A 462 2.47 1.63 -47.19
N LYS A 463 3.73 1.71 -47.61
CA LYS A 463 4.66 2.83 -47.32
C LYS A 463 4.03 4.21 -47.52
N LYS A 464 3.35 4.45 -48.64
CA LYS A 464 2.70 5.74 -48.95
C LYS A 464 1.62 6.11 -47.92
N ILE A 465 0.71 5.17 -47.65
CA ILE A 465 -0.42 5.36 -46.71
C ILE A 465 0.11 5.60 -45.29
N VAL A 466 1.11 4.82 -44.88
CA VAL A 466 1.72 4.96 -43.54
C VAL A 466 2.38 6.33 -43.42
N THR A 467 3.21 6.73 -44.39
CA THR A 467 3.91 8.03 -44.35
C THR A 467 2.93 9.21 -44.32
N GLU A 468 1.88 9.18 -45.14
CA GLU A 468 0.85 10.23 -45.16
C GLU A 468 0.08 10.31 -43.83
N LYS A 469 -0.35 9.16 -43.29
CA LYS A 469 -1.08 9.11 -42.02
C LYS A 469 -0.21 9.47 -40.84
N GLU A 470 1.06 9.10 -40.82
CA GLU A 470 2.02 9.52 -39.80
C GLU A 470 2.22 11.03 -39.82
N LYS A 471 2.46 11.62 -41.00
CA LYS A 471 2.56 13.08 -41.15
C LYS A 471 1.31 13.79 -40.64
N LEU A 472 0.12 13.29 -40.98
CA LEU A 472 -1.16 13.83 -40.51
C LEU A 472 -1.30 13.71 -38.99
N ARG A 473 -0.93 12.56 -38.39
CA ARG A 473 -0.96 12.36 -36.94
C ARG A 473 -0.06 13.36 -36.22
N PHE A 474 1.17 13.55 -36.71
CA PHE A 474 2.09 14.54 -36.14
C PHE A 474 1.52 15.96 -36.20
N ILE A 475 0.93 16.37 -37.32
CA ILE A 475 0.28 17.68 -37.45
C ILE A 475 -0.88 17.81 -36.46
N ASN A 476 -1.72 16.78 -36.34
CA ASN A 476 -2.86 16.81 -35.41
C ASN A 476 -2.42 16.89 -33.95
N ILE A 477 -1.42 16.10 -33.54
CA ILE A 477 -0.86 16.13 -32.18
C ILE A 477 -0.27 17.50 -31.88
N HIS A 478 0.51 18.06 -32.81
CA HIS A 478 1.11 19.39 -32.67
C HIS A 478 0.05 20.49 -32.52
N ASN A 479 -0.98 20.45 -33.36
CA ASN A 479 -2.09 21.41 -33.31
C ASN A 479 -2.91 21.27 -32.02
N TRP A 480 -3.14 20.04 -31.56
CA TRP A 480 -3.81 19.78 -30.28
C TRP A 480 -2.99 20.33 -29.11
N TRP A 481 -1.68 20.02 -29.05
CA TRP A 481 -0.79 20.53 -28.01
C TRP A 481 -0.75 22.06 -28.00
N LYS A 482 -0.60 22.70 -29.16
CA LYS A 482 -0.66 24.17 -29.28
C LYS A 482 -1.96 24.77 -28.73
N LYS A 483 -3.11 24.09 -28.91
CA LYS A 483 -4.41 24.56 -28.45
C LYS A 483 -4.68 24.29 -26.97
N PHE A 484 -4.22 23.16 -26.44
CA PHE A 484 -4.63 22.64 -25.13
C PHE A 484 -3.52 22.62 -24.07
N TRP A 485 -2.27 22.97 -24.39
CA TRP A 485 -1.19 22.95 -23.39
C TRP A 485 -1.45 23.77 -22.12
N PRO A 486 -2.11 24.96 -22.14
CA PRO A 486 -2.36 25.70 -20.91
C PRO A 486 -3.38 24.99 -20.02
N LEU A 487 -4.35 24.28 -20.63
CA LEU A 487 -5.31 23.44 -19.93
C LEU A 487 -4.64 22.17 -19.37
N VAL A 488 -3.68 21.59 -20.10
CA VAL A 488 -2.90 20.45 -19.61
C VAL A 488 -2.00 20.89 -18.44
N ILE A 489 -1.30 22.01 -18.53
CA ILE A 489 -0.45 22.51 -17.44
C ILE A 489 -1.28 22.98 -16.25
N SER A 490 -2.38 23.71 -16.48
CA SER A 490 -3.32 24.08 -15.41
C SER A 490 -3.94 22.83 -14.78
N GLY A 491 -4.30 21.82 -15.58
CA GLY A 491 -4.76 20.52 -15.12
C GLY A 491 -3.70 19.81 -14.27
N VAL A 492 -2.45 19.70 -14.74
CA VAL A 492 -1.33 19.10 -14.00
C VAL A 492 -1.05 19.88 -12.71
N PHE A 493 -1.07 21.21 -12.73
CA PHE A 493 -0.86 22.04 -11.55
C PHE A 493 -2.02 21.92 -10.56
N LEU A 494 -3.26 21.88 -11.04
CA LEU A 494 -4.44 21.62 -10.22
C LEU A 494 -4.38 20.22 -9.62
N ILE A 495 -3.97 19.20 -10.39
CA ILE A 495 -3.70 17.83 -9.91
C ILE A 495 -2.61 17.82 -8.83
N LEU A 496 -1.54 18.59 -9.03
CA LEU A 496 -0.46 18.81 -8.05
C LEU A 496 -0.85 19.70 -6.87
N LEU A 497 -2.05 20.30 -6.86
CA LEU A 497 -2.58 21.05 -5.72
C LEU A 497 -3.73 20.31 -5.03
N VAL A 498 -4.36 19.35 -5.70
CA VAL A 498 -5.63 18.71 -5.30
C VAL A 498 -5.44 17.28 -4.78
N HIS A 499 -4.26 16.66 -4.88
CA HIS A 499 -4.21 15.20 -4.73
C HIS A 499 -3.11 14.59 -3.85
N LYS A 500 -3.55 14.12 -2.68
CA LYS A 500 -3.47 12.69 -2.35
C LYS A 500 -4.83 12.23 -1.78
N GLN A 501 -5.34 11.10 -2.29
CA GLN A 501 -6.53 10.39 -1.81
C GLN A 501 -7.80 11.22 -1.56
N PRO A 502 -8.50 11.77 -2.58
CA PRO A 502 -9.76 12.51 -2.37
C PRO A 502 -10.85 11.65 -1.69
N PHE A 503 -10.62 10.34 -1.57
CA PHE A 503 -11.57 9.38 -1.03
C PHE A 503 -11.06 8.62 0.19
N THR A 504 -9.85 8.87 0.71
CA THR A 504 -9.52 8.31 2.03
C THR A 504 -10.10 9.14 3.13
N GLU A 505 -10.42 8.46 4.22
CA GLU A 505 -11.08 9.01 5.39
C GLU A 505 -10.31 10.20 5.99
N TYR A 506 -8.98 10.24 5.84
CA TYR A 506 -8.11 11.30 6.38
C TYR A 506 -7.87 12.48 5.43
N SER A 507 -8.40 12.42 4.21
CA SER A 507 -8.16 13.47 3.22
C SER A 507 -8.83 14.80 3.57
N LEU A 508 -8.23 15.92 3.16
CA LEU A 508 -8.86 17.24 3.25
C LEU A 508 -10.23 17.29 2.54
N VAL A 509 -10.47 16.38 1.58
CA VAL A 509 -11.73 16.23 0.83
C VAL A 509 -12.86 15.64 1.69
N LYS A 510 -12.54 14.71 2.59
CA LYS A 510 -13.48 14.13 3.57
C LYS A 510 -13.41 14.83 4.93
N SER A 511 -12.39 15.62 5.22
CA SER A 511 -12.23 16.23 6.54
C SER A 511 -12.97 17.56 6.67
N PHE A 512 -14.30 17.52 6.91
CA PHE A 512 -15.08 18.72 7.28
C PHE A 512 -14.72 19.28 8.66
N ALA A 513 -13.91 18.55 9.44
CA ALA A 513 -13.36 18.96 10.73
C ALA A 513 -12.56 20.29 10.68
N LEU A 514 -12.08 20.69 9.51
CA LEU A 514 -11.32 21.94 9.33
C LEU A 514 -12.20 23.16 9.00
N SER A 515 -13.50 22.95 8.84
CA SER A 515 -14.45 23.98 8.43
C SER A 515 -15.87 23.63 8.90
N GLU A 516 -16.18 23.96 10.15
CA GLU A 516 -17.47 23.70 10.82
C GLU A 516 -18.68 24.21 10.01
N ASN A 517 -18.56 25.36 9.35
CA ASN A 517 -19.63 25.91 8.52
C ASN A 517 -19.99 25.02 7.32
N GLN A 518 -19.04 24.26 6.79
CA GLN A 518 -19.31 23.32 5.70
C GLN A 518 -19.87 22.01 6.20
N ALA A 519 -19.37 21.51 7.35
CA ALA A 519 -19.99 20.38 8.03
C ALA A 519 -21.50 20.65 8.18
N LYS A 520 -21.87 21.89 8.55
CA LYS A 520 -23.26 22.36 8.59
C LYS A 520 -23.96 22.26 7.24
N TYR A 521 -23.44 22.85 6.15
CA TYR A 521 -24.12 22.77 4.83
C TYR A 521 -24.33 21.35 4.32
N VAL A 522 -23.32 20.49 4.49
CA VAL A 522 -23.29 19.09 4.05
C VAL A 522 -24.23 18.24 4.91
N ALA A 523 -24.20 18.43 6.24
CA ALA A 523 -25.12 17.80 7.17
C ALA A 523 -26.55 18.21 6.85
N THR A 524 -26.84 19.50 6.65
CA THR A 524 -28.18 19.98 6.23
C THR A 524 -28.65 19.31 4.93
N THR A 525 -27.78 19.15 3.93
CA THR A 525 -28.13 18.42 2.69
C THR A 525 -28.47 16.96 2.96
N LYS A 526 -27.68 16.28 3.80
CA LYS A 526 -27.93 14.90 4.21
C LYS A 526 -29.25 14.77 4.97
N CYS A 527 -29.49 15.61 5.99
CA CYS A 527 -30.75 15.63 6.77
C CYS A 527 -31.96 15.86 5.88
N LEU A 528 -31.89 16.83 4.96
CA LEU A 528 -32.97 17.10 4.02
C LEU A 528 -33.29 15.88 3.14
N PHE A 529 -32.26 15.13 2.75
CA PHE A 529 -32.42 13.94 1.93
C PHE A 529 -32.97 12.74 2.73
N ASP A 530 -32.44 12.51 3.93
CA ASP A 530 -32.74 11.32 4.75
C ASP A 530 -34.06 11.47 5.54
N SER A 531 -34.33 12.65 6.12
CA SER A 531 -35.49 12.91 7.00
C SER A 531 -36.51 13.92 6.45
N GLY A 532 -36.20 14.60 5.33
CA GLY A 532 -37.07 15.64 4.77
C GLY A 532 -37.14 16.94 5.57
N SER A 533 -36.34 17.06 6.65
CA SER A 533 -36.31 18.23 7.54
C SER A 533 -35.08 19.10 7.29
N TRP A 534 -35.26 20.42 7.43
CA TRP A 534 -34.21 21.43 7.27
C TRP A 534 -33.40 21.67 8.55
N THR A 535 -33.93 21.27 9.71
CA THR A 535 -33.40 21.67 11.02
C THR A 535 -32.94 20.51 11.89
N ASN A 536 -33.50 19.31 11.72
CA ASN A 536 -33.35 18.23 12.69
C ASN A 536 -32.79 16.95 12.02
N CYS A 537 -31.48 16.69 12.20
CA CYS A 537 -30.97 15.31 12.17
C CYS A 537 -30.98 14.69 13.58
N THR A 538 -30.80 15.51 14.61
CA THR A 538 -30.91 15.14 16.03
C THR A 538 -31.67 16.25 16.76
N ASP A 539 -32.57 15.92 17.69
CA ASP A 539 -33.54 16.84 18.32
C ASP A 539 -32.94 17.96 19.21
N LYS A 540 -31.62 18.21 19.15
CA LYS A 540 -30.89 19.04 20.12
C LYS A 540 -30.26 20.33 19.57
N TYR A 541 -30.21 20.59 18.26
CA TYR A 541 -29.49 21.77 17.70
C TYR A 541 -30.13 22.38 16.44
N GLN A 542 -30.04 23.71 16.28
CA GLN A 542 -30.45 24.42 15.07
C GLN A 542 -29.27 24.57 14.09
N LEU A 543 -29.33 23.90 12.93
CA LEU A 543 -28.39 24.11 11.84
C LEU A 543 -28.64 25.49 11.18
N GLY A 544 -27.76 26.45 11.50
CA GLY A 544 -27.81 27.81 11.00
C GLY A 544 -27.00 28.00 9.70
N THR A 545 -27.67 28.60 8.72
CA THR A 545 -27.17 29.23 7.48
C THR A 545 -26.95 28.33 6.25
N GLY A 546 -27.34 28.78 5.04
CA GLY A 546 -26.84 28.25 3.76
C GLY A 546 -27.79 27.57 2.75
N LEU A 547 -29.11 27.77 2.83
CA LEU A 547 -30.12 27.05 2.00
C LEU A 547 -29.77 26.88 0.51
N VAL A 548 -29.28 27.93 -0.15
CA VAL A 548 -28.97 27.92 -1.60
C VAL A 548 -27.83 26.94 -1.91
N TYR A 549 -26.83 26.84 -1.04
CA TYR A 549 -25.69 25.95 -1.23
C TYR A 549 -26.05 24.50 -0.88
N SER A 550 -26.82 24.25 0.18
CA SER A 550 -27.32 22.91 0.49
C SER A 550 -28.24 22.35 -0.61
N LEU A 551 -29.05 23.21 -1.26
CA LEU A 551 -29.86 22.85 -2.44
C LEU A 551 -28.99 22.50 -3.66
N TYR A 552 -27.92 23.25 -3.91
CA TYR A 552 -26.96 22.95 -4.98
C TYR A 552 -26.34 21.56 -4.82
N LEU A 553 -26.11 21.13 -3.59
CA LEU A 553 -25.47 19.85 -3.27
C LEU A 553 -26.43 18.65 -3.36
N LEU A 554 -27.74 18.86 -3.30
CA LEU A 554 -28.75 17.80 -3.27
C LEU A 554 -28.67 16.82 -4.47
N PRO A 555 -28.54 17.27 -5.74
CA PRO A 555 -28.40 16.38 -6.90
C PRO A 555 -27.09 15.59 -6.91
N PHE A 556 -26.07 16.02 -6.17
CA PHE A 556 -24.80 15.31 -6.06
C PHE A 556 -24.86 14.25 -4.98
N TYR A 557 -25.55 14.52 -3.87
CA TYR A 557 -25.79 13.53 -2.81
C TYR A 557 -26.62 12.33 -3.31
N THR A 558 -27.54 12.54 -4.27
CA THR A 558 -28.30 11.44 -4.88
C THR A 558 -27.43 10.50 -5.73
N LEU A 559 -26.29 10.97 -6.23
CA LEU A 559 -25.33 10.15 -6.98
C LEU A 559 -24.42 9.32 -6.06
N SER A 560 -24.14 9.82 -4.85
CA SER A 560 -23.38 9.12 -3.82
C SER A 560 -23.66 9.71 -2.45
N HIS A 561 -24.13 8.89 -1.51
CA HIS A 561 -24.38 9.27 -0.12
C HIS A 561 -23.10 9.56 0.69
N GLN A 562 -21.92 9.53 0.06
CA GLN A 562 -20.67 9.85 0.75
C GLN A 562 -20.46 11.36 0.85
N PRO A 563 -20.06 11.89 2.03
CA PRO A 563 -19.67 13.29 2.20
C PRO A 563 -18.52 13.76 1.27
N ALA A 564 -17.81 12.85 0.61
CA ALA A 564 -16.80 13.19 -0.40
C ALA A 564 -17.37 13.75 -1.72
N ILE A 565 -18.64 13.49 -2.06
CA ILE A 565 -19.18 13.93 -3.37
C ILE A 565 -19.31 15.45 -3.48
N PHE A 566 -19.37 16.12 -2.33
CA PHE A 566 -19.44 17.57 -2.17
C PHE A 566 -18.19 18.27 -2.73
N TYR A 567 -17.03 17.61 -2.65
CA TYR A 567 -15.81 18.10 -3.29
C TYR A 567 -15.92 18.18 -4.82
N PHE A 568 -16.53 17.18 -5.46
CA PHE A 568 -16.74 17.18 -6.91
C PHE A 568 -17.75 18.25 -7.31
N ALA A 569 -18.80 18.45 -6.52
CA ALA A 569 -19.72 19.57 -6.71
C ALA A 569 -18.95 20.91 -6.68
N ASN A 570 -18.10 21.11 -5.68
CA ASN A 570 -17.28 22.33 -5.59
C ASN A 570 -16.28 22.49 -6.75
N LEU A 571 -15.66 21.41 -7.19
CA LEU A 571 -14.76 21.44 -8.34
C LEU A 571 -15.52 21.85 -9.62
N ILE A 572 -16.73 21.34 -9.82
CA ILE A 572 -17.61 21.73 -10.93
C ILE A 572 -17.94 23.22 -10.83
N LEU A 573 -18.26 23.72 -9.63
CA LEU A 573 -18.56 25.13 -9.40
C LEU A 573 -17.36 26.04 -9.68
N ILE A 574 -16.15 25.64 -9.27
CA ILE A 574 -14.90 26.36 -9.53
C ILE A 574 -14.59 26.36 -11.03
N ILE A 575 -14.66 25.21 -11.69
CA ILE A 575 -14.42 25.10 -13.14
C ILE A 575 -15.45 25.93 -13.91
N GLY A 576 -16.73 25.84 -13.52
CA GLY A 576 -17.81 26.65 -14.10
C GLY A 576 -17.55 28.14 -13.94
N SER A 577 -17.15 28.57 -12.75
CA SER A 577 -16.77 29.96 -12.46
C SER A 577 -15.57 30.40 -13.30
N ALA A 578 -14.53 29.57 -13.41
CA ALA A 578 -13.34 29.86 -14.21
C ALA A 578 -13.66 29.97 -15.70
N VAL A 579 -14.52 29.10 -16.25
CA VAL A 579 -14.94 29.13 -17.65
C VAL A 579 -15.81 30.35 -17.94
N LEU A 580 -16.74 30.70 -17.05
CA LEU A 580 -17.55 31.90 -17.18
C LEU A 580 -16.68 33.15 -17.07
N LEU A 581 -15.75 33.18 -16.13
CA LEU A 581 -14.82 34.30 -15.95
C LEU A 581 -13.89 34.44 -17.16
N ASP A 582 -13.34 33.35 -17.70
CA ASP A 582 -12.59 33.37 -18.97
C ASP A 582 -13.45 33.88 -20.12
N SER A 583 -14.72 33.48 -20.18
CA SER A 583 -15.68 33.93 -21.20
C SER A 583 -16.02 35.41 -21.06
N LEU A 584 -16.11 35.93 -19.84
CA LEU A 584 -16.28 37.35 -19.55
C LEU A 584 -15.02 38.13 -19.93
N ILE A 585 -13.83 37.68 -19.51
CA ILE A 585 -12.58 38.37 -19.83
C ILE A 585 -12.33 38.38 -21.35
N LYS A 586 -12.73 37.33 -22.09
CA LYS A 586 -12.72 37.33 -23.57
C LYS A 586 -13.50 38.48 -24.19
N LYS A 587 -14.54 39.01 -23.53
CA LYS A 587 -15.28 40.18 -24.02
C LYS A 587 -14.46 41.47 -23.94
N PHE A 588 -13.45 41.50 -23.08
CA PHE A 588 -12.56 42.65 -22.89
C PHE A 588 -11.21 42.49 -23.62
N THR A 589 -10.66 41.27 -23.70
CA THR A 589 -9.34 41.01 -24.30
C THR A 589 -9.23 39.69 -25.06
N ASN A 590 -8.48 39.71 -26.16
CA ASN A 590 -8.12 38.52 -26.94
C ASN A 590 -6.83 37.83 -26.45
N SER A 591 -6.06 38.46 -25.55
CA SER A 591 -4.78 37.92 -25.06
C SER A 591 -5.00 36.70 -24.17
N ALA A 592 -4.51 35.53 -24.59
CA ALA A 592 -4.60 34.30 -23.79
C ALA A 592 -3.71 34.35 -22.54
N ILE A 593 -2.55 35.00 -22.64
CA ILE A 593 -1.59 35.14 -21.53
C ILE A 593 -2.18 36.01 -20.42
N PHE A 594 -2.79 37.14 -20.79
CA PHE A 594 -3.45 38.03 -19.81
C PHE A 594 -4.55 37.28 -19.06
N ARG A 595 -5.43 36.59 -19.81
CA ARG A 595 -6.51 35.79 -19.24
C ARG A 595 -5.97 34.74 -18.27
N PHE A 596 -4.93 34.01 -18.68
CA PHE A 596 -4.30 33.01 -17.83
C PHE A 596 -3.74 33.62 -16.54
N LEU A 597 -2.93 34.68 -16.62
CA LEU A 597 -2.32 35.32 -15.44
C LEU A 597 -3.33 35.97 -14.51
N PHE A 598 -4.38 36.58 -15.06
CA PHE A 598 -5.44 37.19 -14.28
C PHE A 598 -6.31 36.14 -13.56
N LEU A 599 -6.69 35.07 -14.27
CA LEU A 599 -7.35 33.92 -13.67
C LEU A 599 -6.45 33.27 -12.61
N LEU A 600 -5.14 33.15 -12.88
CA LEU A 600 -4.19 32.60 -11.92
C LEU A 600 -4.15 33.44 -10.66
N ILE A 601 -4.06 34.78 -10.73
CA ILE A 601 -4.11 35.65 -9.54
C ILE A 601 -5.42 35.46 -8.77
N ILE A 602 -6.58 35.50 -9.44
CA ILE A 602 -7.87 35.32 -8.78
C ILE A 602 -7.93 33.97 -8.07
N PHE A 603 -7.65 32.87 -8.78
CA PHE A 603 -7.63 31.52 -8.22
C PHE A 603 -6.34 31.17 -7.45
N THR A 604 -5.48 32.13 -7.13
CA THR A 604 -4.34 31.98 -6.19
C THR A 604 -4.38 33.03 -5.09
N THR A 605 -5.45 33.81 -4.99
CA THR A 605 -5.71 34.69 -3.85
C THR A 605 -6.32 33.86 -2.71
N PRO A 606 -5.78 33.87 -1.48
CA PRO A 606 -6.19 32.95 -0.41
C PRO A 606 -7.70 32.91 -0.14
N SER A 607 -8.40 34.03 -0.31
CA SER A 607 -9.86 34.13 -0.21
C SER A 607 -10.65 33.41 -1.31
N VAL A 608 -10.00 32.92 -2.36
CA VAL A 608 -10.58 32.26 -3.55
C VAL A 608 -10.09 30.81 -3.74
N TYR A 609 -8.87 30.46 -3.31
CA TYR A 609 -8.29 29.12 -3.56
C TYR A 609 -7.81 28.31 -2.35
N MET A 610 -7.78 28.85 -1.13
CA MET A 610 -7.62 28.01 0.08
C MET A 610 -8.85 27.11 0.32
N LEU A 611 -9.61 26.80 -0.75
CA LEU A 611 -11.04 26.59 -0.84
C LEU A 611 -11.52 25.35 -1.64
N PRO A 612 -10.71 24.51 -2.34
CA PRO A 612 -11.25 23.26 -2.87
C PRO A 612 -11.92 22.41 -1.79
N THR A 613 -11.47 22.59 -0.53
CA THR A 613 -12.03 21.97 0.68
C THR A 613 -12.60 22.96 1.67
N LYS A 614 -12.54 24.29 1.44
CA LYS A 614 -13.18 25.34 2.27
C LYS A 614 -14.27 26.14 1.52
N SER A 615 -14.79 25.68 0.39
CA SER A 615 -15.95 26.28 -0.32
C SER A 615 -16.99 26.89 0.63
N SER A 616 -16.88 28.20 0.81
CA SER A 616 -17.87 28.98 1.53
C SER A 616 -19.00 29.30 0.54
N PRO A 617 -20.18 29.71 1.03
CA PRO A 617 -21.25 30.22 0.17
C PRO A 617 -20.76 31.29 -0.81
N ALA A 618 -19.64 31.97 -0.52
CA ALA A 618 -19.04 32.98 -1.38
C ALA A 618 -18.71 32.46 -2.80
N ASN A 619 -18.32 31.20 -2.97
CA ASN A 619 -18.06 30.65 -4.31
C ASN A 619 -19.35 30.45 -5.12
N LEU A 620 -20.43 30.04 -4.45
CA LEU A 620 -21.75 29.96 -5.08
C LEU A 620 -22.28 31.35 -5.41
N TRP A 621 -22.13 32.31 -4.49
CA TRP A 621 -22.47 33.71 -4.73
C TRP A 621 -21.67 34.28 -5.90
N LEU A 622 -20.36 34.04 -5.96
CA LEU A 622 -19.52 34.45 -7.08
C LEU A 622 -20.01 33.84 -8.39
N PHE A 623 -20.28 32.55 -8.43
CA PHE A 623 -20.80 31.88 -9.63
C PHE A 623 -22.14 32.48 -10.08
N LEU A 624 -23.09 32.67 -9.16
CA LEU A 624 -24.40 33.27 -9.45
C LEU A 624 -24.29 34.73 -9.89
N ILE A 625 -23.41 35.52 -9.27
CA ILE A 625 -23.11 36.89 -9.67
C ILE A 625 -22.49 36.92 -11.07
N LEU A 626 -21.54 36.02 -11.37
CA LEU A 626 -20.94 35.92 -12.71
C LEU A 626 -21.94 35.48 -13.77
N LEU A 627 -22.85 34.55 -13.46
CA LEU A 627 -23.97 34.18 -14.35
C LEU A 627 -24.91 35.36 -14.60
N PHE A 628 -25.29 36.07 -13.55
CA PHE A 628 -26.13 37.26 -13.65
C PHE A 628 -25.46 38.34 -14.52
N ILE A 629 -24.20 38.68 -14.25
CA ILE A 629 -23.43 39.65 -15.03
C ILE A 629 -23.26 39.18 -16.49
N ASN A 630 -23.04 37.89 -16.72
CA ASN A 630 -22.90 37.35 -18.07
C ASN A 630 -24.17 37.54 -18.91
N ASN A 631 -25.36 37.47 -18.28
CA ASN A 631 -26.64 37.72 -18.95
C ASN A 631 -26.89 39.20 -19.28
N PHE A 632 -26.21 40.15 -18.61
CA PHE A 632 -26.39 41.60 -18.80
C PHE A 632 -25.40 42.24 -19.80
N SER A 633 -24.81 41.47 -20.72
CA SER A 633 -23.57 41.90 -21.38
C SER A 633 -23.72 42.83 -22.60
N PHE A 634 -22.89 43.88 -22.61
CA PHE A 634 -22.73 44.89 -23.67
C PHE A 634 -21.96 44.37 -24.91
N LYS A 635 -22.49 44.66 -26.12
CA LYS A 635 -21.98 44.23 -27.44
C LYS A 635 -20.75 45.01 -27.93
N THR A 636 -19.65 45.04 -27.19
CA THR A 636 -18.41 45.68 -27.67
C THR A 636 -17.37 44.66 -28.13
N LYS A 637 -16.57 45.00 -29.15
CA LYS A 637 -15.51 44.12 -29.67
C LYS A 637 -14.27 44.20 -28.77
N PRO A 638 -13.68 43.06 -28.35
CA PRO A 638 -12.51 43.03 -27.48
C PRO A 638 -11.25 43.58 -28.17
N LYS A 639 -10.44 44.33 -27.43
CA LYS A 639 -9.14 44.87 -27.89
C LYS A 639 -8.00 43.93 -27.50
N SER A 640 -6.90 43.95 -28.26
CA SER A 640 -5.68 43.19 -27.91
C SER A 640 -4.86 43.96 -26.86
N ILE A 641 -4.39 43.27 -25.82
CA ILE A 641 -3.57 43.85 -24.73
C ILE A 641 -2.09 43.87 -25.14
N SER A 642 -1.37 44.96 -24.82
CA SER A 642 0.04 45.12 -25.16
C SER A 642 0.96 44.13 -24.43
N LYS A 643 2.12 43.83 -25.01
CA LYS A 643 3.13 42.95 -24.37
C LYS A 643 3.64 43.49 -23.04
N ILE A 644 3.72 44.82 -22.87
CA ILE A 644 4.18 45.48 -21.64
C ILE A 644 3.22 45.19 -20.48
N ILE A 645 1.91 45.26 -20.73
CA ILE A 645 0.89 44.95 -19.72
C ILE A 645 0.94 43.47 -19.33
N ASN A 646 1.14 42.56 -20.29
CA ASN A 646 1.31 41.13 -19.98
C ASN A 646 2.56 40.88 -19.12
N LEU A 647 3.67 41.58 -19.38
CA LEU A 647 4.90 41.48 -18.57
C LEU A 647 4.68 42.02 -17.15
N GLY A 648 4.01 43.17 -17.02
CA GLY A 648 3.67 43.76 -15.73
C GLY A 648 2.74 42.85 -14.92
N LEU A 649 1.71 42.29 -15.56
CA LEU A 649 0.82 41.33 -14.92
C LEU A 649 1.57 40.07 -14.48
N LEU A 650 2.49 39.55 -15.30
CA LEU A 650 3.33 38.40 -14.93
C LEU A 650 4.17 38.69 -13.68
N PHE A 651 4.79 39.88 -13.61
CA PHE A 651 5.54 40.30 -12.43
C PHE A 651 4.64 40.37 -11.19
N ILE A 652 3.46 40.99 -11.30
CA ILE A 652 2.46 41.04 -10.23
C ILE A 652 2.06 39.63 -9.80
N THR A 653 1.84 38.70 -10.75
CA THR A 653 1.51 37.31 -10.45
C THR A 653 2.64 36.61 -9.68
N LEU A 654 3.90 36.79 -10.08
CA LEU A 654 5.04 36.19 -9.39
C LEU A 654 5.23 36.74 -7.97
N VAL A 655 5.08 38.06 -7.79
CA VAL A 655 5.11 38.70 -6.46
C VAL A 655 3.95 38.20 -5.59
N HIS A 656 2.74 38.12 -6.15
CA HIS A 656 1.58 37.60 -5.45
C HIS A 656 1.80 36.15 -5.00
N LEU A 657 2.29 35.28 -5.89
CA LEU A 657 2.62 33.89 -5.56
C LEU A 657 3.69 33.80 -4.47
N GLY A 658 4.71 34.65 -4.50
CA GLY A 658 5.74 34.71 -3.45
C GLY A 658 5.20 35.15 -2.09
N LEU A 659 4.34 36.18 -2.06
CA LEU A 659 3.68 36.64 -0.82
C LEU A 659 2.73 35.58 -0.26
N VAL A 660 1.92 34.97 -1.12
CA VAL A 660 0.98 33.91 -0.76
C VAL A 660 1.74 32.70 -0.17
N GLN A 661 2.86 32.32 -0.78
CA GLN A 661 3.75 31.28 -0.27
C GLN A 661 4.30 31.61 1.14
N TYR A 662 4.72 32.86 1.37
CA TYR A 662 5.23 33.33 2.65
C TYR A 662 4.18 33.33 3.76
N PHE A 663 2.97 33.85 3.49
CA PHE A 663 1.91 33.98 4.50
C PHE A 663 1.33 32.65 4.97
N ILE A 664 1.33 31.62 4.12
CA ILE A 664 0.59 30.37 4.37
C ILE A 664 1.53 29.21 4.69
N ASN A 665 2.85 29.42 4.62
CA ASN A 665 3.83 28.33 4.55
C ASN A 665 3.34 27.25 3.57
N MET A 666 2.93 27.70 2.39
CA MET A 666 2.12 26.91 1.44
C MET A 666 2.85 25.61 1.07
N THR A 667 4.18 25.60 1.05
CA THR A 667 4.98 24.39 0.86
C THR A 667 4.81 23.37 1.97
N SER A 668 4.82 23.74 3.25
CA SER A 668 4.66 22.76 4.33
C SER A 668 3.23 22.23 4.40
N SER A 669 2.24 23.10 4.15
CA SER A 669 0.81 22.73 4.15
C SER A 669 0.46 21.86 2.93
N ILE A 670 0.98 22.20 1.74
CA ILE A 670 0.90 21.34 0.56
C ILE A 670 1.62 20.04 0.83
N LEU A 671 2.86 20.05 1.34
CA LEU A 671 3.62 18.83 1.59
C LEU A 671 2.95 17.93 2.66
N ALA A 672 2.38 18.51 3.71
CA ALA A 672 1.63 17.79 4.75
C ALA A 672 0.31 17.22 4.20
N SER A 673 -0.39 17.98 3.37
CA SER A 673 -1.58 17.51 2.63
C SER A 673 -1.23 16.45 1.59
N PHE A 674 -0.06 16.53 0.96
CA PHE A 674 0.44 15.55 -0.01
C PHE A 674 0.92 14.27 0.66
N ARG A 675 1.37 14.34 1.92
CA ARG A 675 1.89 13.19 2.66
C ARG A 675 0.86 12.52 3.56
N ASP A 676 -0.35 13.08 3.68
CA ASP A 676 -1.41 12.60 4.58
C ASP A 676 -1.01 12.68 6.07
N THR A 677 -0.15 13.65 6.43
CA THR A 677 0.39 13.81 7.79
C THR A 677 -0.44 14.73 8.67
N TYR A 678 -1.53 15.30 8.15
CA TYR A 678 -2.42 16.20 8.89
C TYR A 678 -3.77 15.53 9.10
N GLN A 679 -4.01 15.03 10.31
CA GLN A 679 -5.28 14.46 10.73
C GLN A 679 -5.89 15.37 11.81
N PRO A 680 -7.04 16.01 11.56
CA PRO A 680 -7.68 16.81 12.58
C PRO A 680 -8.18 15.91 13.72
N SER A 681 -7.84 16.30 14.94
CA SER A 681 -8.17 15.59 16.18
C SER A 681 -9.66 15.26 16.31
N SER A 682 -10.55 16.16 15.91
CA SER A 682 -12.00 15.95 15.92
C SER A 682 -12.48 14.82 15.01
N PHE A 683 -11.87 14.60 13.84
CA PHE A 683 -12.23 13.48 12.96
C PHE A 683 -11.78 12.14 13.54
N VAL A 684 -10.55 12.09 14.07
CA VAL A 684 -10.00 10.90 14.73
C VAL A 684 -10.84 10.56 15.97
N ALA A 685 -11.27 11.57 16.72
CA ALA A 685 -12.14 11.40 17.88
C ALA A 685 -13.48 10.74 17.53
N ILE A 686 -14.19 11.18 16.48
CA ILE A 686 -15.48 10.59 16.07
C ILE A 686 -15.30 9.12 15.66
N ARG A 687 -14.22 8.82 14.93
CA ARG A 687 -13.88 7.45 14.52
C ARG A 687 -13.65 6.51 15.71
N ARG A 688 -13.01 7.01 16.76
CA ARG A 688 -12.84 6.26 18.01
C ARG A 688 -14.17 6.06 18.71
N ALA A 689 -15.00 7.10 18.82
CA ALA A 689 -16.37 6.95 19.32
C ALA A 689 -17.11 5.81 18.61
N ASN A 690 -17.11 5.82 17.27
CA ASN A 690 -17.74 4.78 16.45
C ASN A 690 -17.17 3.36 16.63
N ARG A 691 -15.94 3.24 17.11
CA ARG A 691 -15.27 1.95 17.33
C ARG A 691 -15.57 1.41 18.73
N TYR A 692 -15.61 2.28 19.74
CA TYR A 692 -15.60 1.87 21.15
C TYR A 692 -16.92 2.10 21.88
N LEU A 693 -17.76 3.03 21.44
CA LEU A 693 -19.01 3.37 22.14
C LEU A 693 -20.18 2.44 21.76
N PRO A 694 -20.44 2.10 20.48
CA PRO A 694 -21.55 1.21 20.14
C PRO A 694 -21.39 -0.14 20.85
N GLY A 695 -22.38 -0.52 21.66
CA GLY A 695 -22.38 -1.80 22.35
C GLY A 695 -22.53 -2.96 21.37
N ASN A 696 -21.59 -3.92 21.39
CA ASN A 696 -21.79 -5.21 20.73
C ASN A 696 -22.84 -5.99 21.55
N ASN A 697 -24.08 -5.99 21.07
CA ASN A 697 -25.22 -6.76 21.59
C ASN A 697 -25.68 -6.36 23.00
N SER A 698 -26.89 -5.79 23.09
CA SER A 698 -27.94 -6.29 24.00
C SER A 698 -29.14 -5.35 24.00
N ILE A 699 -30.32 -5.94 24.15
CA ILE A 699 -31.64 -5.34 24.13
C ILE A 699 -31.95 -4.50 25.40
N ASP A 700 -31.01 -4.39 26.37
CA ASP A 700 -31.26 -3.86 27.72
C ASP A 700 -30.23 -2.85 28.29
N HIS A 701 -29.29 -2.28 27.50
CA HIS A 701 -28.34 -1.27 28.01
C HIS A 701 -28.66 0.15 27.49
N LEU A 702 -28.67 1.13 28.40
CA LEU A 702 -28.79 2.56 28.08
C LEU A 702 -27.63 2.98 27.16
N GLU A 703 -27.92 3.77 26.13
CA GLU A 703 -26.89 4.26 25.20
C GLU A 703 -25.84 5.10 25.93
N PRO A 704 -24.54 4.84 25.71
CA PRO A 704 -23.47 5.63 26.32
C PRO A 704 -23.52 7.07 25.83
N THR A 705 -23.16 8.02 26.69
CA THR A 705 -23.15 9.47 26.36
C THR A 705 -21.71 9.98 26.27
N LEU A 706 -21.39 10.71 25.19
CA LEU A 706 -20.11 11.39 24.97
C LEU A 706 -20.25 12.90 25.16
N LEU A 707 -19.50 13.44 26.11
CA LEU A 707 -19.31 14.87 26.34
C LEU A 707 -18.17 15.39 25.47
N THR A 708 -18.45 16.37 24.59
CA THR A 708 -17.46 16.84 23.61
C THR A 708 -17.67 18.30 23.20
N THR A 709 -16.58 18.94 22.79
CA THR A 709 -16.58 20.26 22.13
C THR A 709 -16.63 20.17 20.61
N ILE A 710 -16.62 18.95 20.05
CA ILE A 710 -16.71 18.73 18.61
C ILE A 710 -18.09 19.17 18.12
N GLU A 711 -18.12 19.97 17.04
CA GLU A 711 -19.35 20.46 16.41
C GLU A 711 -20.30 19.29 16.04
N PRO A 712 -21.57 19.30 16.50
CA PRO A 712 -22.54 18.22 16.26
C PRO A 712 -22.71 17.83 14.79
N ALA A 713 -22.63 18.79 13.86
CA ALA A 713 -22.72 18.52 12.43
C ALA A 713 -21.67 17.52 11.91
N LEU A 714 -20.54 17.37 12.60
CA LEU A 714 -19.54 16.36 12.26
C LEU A 714 -19.97 14.94 12.67
N PHE A 715 -20.69 14.80 13.79
CA PHE A 715 -21.29 13.52 14.18
C PHE A 715 -22.47 13.14 13.28
N ASP A 716 -23.26 14.10 12.80
CA ASP A 716 -24.31 13.81 11.80
C ASP A 716 -23.73 13.25 10.48
N LEU A 717 -22.50 13.66 10.13
CA LEU A 717 -21.81 13.19 8.92
C LEU A 717 -21.06 11.88 9.12
N TYR A 718 -20.42 11.69 10.28
CA TYR A 718 -19.45 10.62 10.51
C TYR A 718 -19.77 9.67 11.67
N GLY A 719 -20.69 10.03 12.55
CA GLY A 719 -21.12 9.20 13.67
C GLY A 719 -21.89 7.96 13.24
N LYS A 720 -21.95 6.97 14.13
CA LYS A 720 -22.78 5.77 14.04
C LYS A 720 -23.83 5.78 15.14
N ASP A 721 -24.89 5.01 14.94
CA ASP A 721 -25.91 4.77 15.96
C ASP A 721 -25.33 3.99 17.16
N GLY A 722 -26.00 4.09 18.32
CA GLY A 722 -25.64 3.36 19.54
C GLY A 722 -24.84 4.16 20.58
N TYR A 723 -24.80 5.49 20.48
CA TYR A 723 -24.33 6.40 21.53
C TYR A 723 -24.91 7.82 21.35
N GLN A 724 -25.01 8.57 22.44
CA GLN A 724 -25.50 9.96 22.45
C GLN A 724 -24.34 10.96 22.55
N ILE A 725 -24.55 12.16 22.01
CA ILE A 725 -23.61 13.29 22.15
C ILE A 725 -24.24 14.42 22.98
N SER A 726 -23.43 15.06 23.80
CA SER A 726 -23.82 16.20 24.65
C SER A 726 -22.69 17.25 24.66
N PRO A 727 -23.01 18.55 24.70
CA PRO A 727 -21.98 19.59 24.66
C PRO A 727 -21.22 19.59 25.99
N LEU A 728 -19.91 19.78 25.93
CA LEU A 728 -19.07 19.88 27.13
C LEU A 728 -19.29 21.23 27.82
N THR A 729 -20.19 21.27 28.81
CA THR A 729 -20.51 22.46 29.62
C THR A 729 -20.56 22.14 31.12
N THR A 730 -20.19 23.09 31.96
CA THR A 730 -20.20 22.93 33.43
C THR A 730 -21.60 22.94 34.03
N GLU A 731 -22.59 23.49 33.32
CA GLU A 731 -23.98 23.62 33.77
C GLU A 731 -24.65 22.26 34.05
N ASN A 732 -24.31 21.24 33.28
CA ASN A 732 -24.98 19.93 33.35
C ASN A 732 -24.26 18.92 34.25
N LEU A 733 -23.20 19.32 34.94
CA LEU A 733 -22.33 18.43 35.70
C LEU A 733 -23.08 17.66 36.81
N ALA A 734 -23.92 18.35 37.58
CA ALA A 734 -24.68 17.77 38.68
C ALA A 734 -25.68 16.70 38.17
N THR A 735 -26.37 17.01 37.08
CA THR A 735 -27.34 16.13 36.42
C THR A 735 -26.69 14.84 35.94
N HIS A 736 -25.51 14.91 35.31
CA HIS A 736 -24.81 13.71 34.84
C HIS A 736 -24.31 12.84 36.00
N LYS A 737 -23.88 13.44 37.12
CA LYS A 737 -23.48 12.70 38.32
C LYS A 737 -24.65 11.96 38.95
N GLU A 738 -25.81 12.62 39.04
CA GLU A 738 -27.05 12.00 39.51
C GLU A 738 -27.49 10.85 38.59
N SER A 739 -27.40 11.05 37.26
CA SER A 739 -27.72 10.04 36.25
C SER A 739 -26.88 8.75 36.40
N LEU A 740 -25.56 8.88 36.59
CA LEU A 740 -24.66 7.75 36.83
C LEU A 740 -24.91 7.05 38.17
N THR A 741 -25.36 7.80 39.18
CA THR A 741 -25.68 7.23 40.51
C THR A 741 -27.00 6.46 40.48
N GLN A 742 -27.99 6.95 39.73
CA GLN A 742 -29.31 6.32 39.59
C GLN A 742 -29.30 5.14 38.62
N ASN A 743 -28.48 5.18 37.57
CA ASN A 743 -28.35 4.15 36.56
C ASN A 743 -26.88 3.71 36.42
N PRO A 744 -26.40 2.75 37.21
CA PRO A 744 -25.00 2.32 37.18
C PRO A 744 -24.57 1.71 35.84
N ASP A 745 -25.52 1.23 35.03
CA ASP A 745 -25.28 0.71 33.67
C ASP A 745 -25.08 1.82 32.62
N GLN A 746 -25.39 3.08 32.94
CA GLN A 746 -25.16 4.22 32.06
C GLN A 746 -23.68 4.56 32.03
N ARG A 747 -23.08 4.58 30.84
CA ARG A 747 -21.65 4.92 30.67
C ARG A 747 -21.48 6.33 30.10
N LEU A 748 -20.66 7.14 30.77
CA LEU A 748 -20.38 8.52 30.39
C LEU A 748 -18.92 8.67 29.97
N PHE A 749 -18.69 9.33 28.85
CA PHE A 749 -17.37 9.53 28.26
C PHE A 749 -17.09 11.01 28.02
N ILE A 750 -15.82 11.41 28.07
CA ILE A 750 -15.35 12.75 27.71
C ILE A 750 -14.13 12.65 26.79
N THR A 751 -13.98 13.59 25.85
CA THR A 751 -12.80 13.69 24.99
C THR A 751 -12.19 15.08 25.04
N ASN A 752 -10.85 15.17 24.92
CA ASN A 752 -10.12 16.44 24.88
C ASN A 752 -9.99 17.04 23.47
N ALA A 753 -10.64 16.45 22.47
CA ALA A 753 -10.68 16.94 21.10
C ALA A 753 -11.26 18.35 20.98
N ASN A 754 -10.47 19.30 20.47
CA ASN A 754 -10.78 20.73 20.32
C ASN A 754 -10.94 21.52 21.64
N VAL A 755 -10.60 20.95 22.80
CA VAL A 755 -10.78 21.63 24.10
C VAL A 755 -9.98 22.93 24.21
N THR A 756 -8.83 23.04 23.53
CA THR A 756 -7.95 24.22 23.54
C THR A 756 -8.46 25.42 22.72
N GLN A 757 -9.60 25.30 22.05
CA GLN A 757 -10.12 26.38 21.19
C GLN A 757 -10.73 27.55 21.97
N THR A 758 -11.23 27.33 23.20
CA THR A 758 -11.79 28.38 24.05
C THR A 758 -11.43 28.18 25.52
N THR A 759 -11.30 29.27 26.28
CA THR A 759 -10.99 29.19 27.72
C THR A 759 -12.08 28.46 28.52
N ASN A 760 -13.34 28.60 28.11
CA ASN A 760 -14.49 27.97 28.77
C ASN A 760 -14.50 26.45 28.61
N SER A 761 -14.16 25.93 27.42
CA SER A 761 -14.08 24.48 27.18
C SER A 761 -12.96 23.83 27.96
N GLN A 762 -11.82 24.50 28.08
CA GLN A 762 -10.70 24.03 28.89
C GLN A 762 -11.07 23.94 30.37
N GLN A 763 -11.72 24.99 30.91
CA GLN A 763 -12.20 24.99 32.28
C GLN A 763 -13.22 23.85 32.52
N ALA A 764 -14.16 23.65 31.59
CA ALA A 764 -15.14 22.57 31.70
C ALA A 764 -14.48 21.19 31.69
N PHE A 765 -13.54 20.94 30.77
CA PHE A 765 -12.82 19.67 30.69
C PHE A 765 -12.10 19.34 32.00
N GLU A 766 -11.35 20.31 32.55
CA GLU A 766 -10.64 20.14 33.83
C GLU A 766 -11.60 19.91 35.01
N GLU A 767 -12.77 20.57 35.03
CA GLU A 767 -13.75 20.39 36.09
C GLU A 767 -14.37 18.98 36.09
N TYR A 768 -14.68 18.43 34.91
CA TYR A 768 -15.13 17.04 34.78
C TYR A 768 -14.02 16.04 35.16
N LYS A 769 -12.78 16.30 34.71
CA LYS A 769 -11.60 15.47 35.02
C LYS A 769 -11.36 15.38 36.53
N ASN A 770 -11.54 16.49 37.25
CA ASN A 770 -11.28 16.57 38.69
C ASN A 770 -12.42 16.01 39.55
N LYS A 771 -13.68 16.14 39.12
CA LYS A 771 -14.85 15.76 39.94
C LYS A 771 -15.34 14.32 39.76
N PHE A 772 -14.85 13.61 38.75
CA PHE A 772 -15.13 12.19 38.50
C PHE A 772 -13.85 11.37 38.57
N GLY A 773 -13.94 10.07 38.87
CA GLY A 773 -12.89 9.13 38.51
C GLY A 773 -12.77 9.11 36.98
N ILE A 774 -11.55 9.01 36.44
CA ILE A 774 -11.36 8.91 34.98
C ILE A 774 -10.59 7.64 34.66
N LYS A 775 -10.93 7.03 33.54
CA LYS A 775 -10.20 5.91 32.98
C LYS A 775 -9.98 6.12 31.49
N LEU A 776 -8.72 6.17 31.07
CA LEU A 776 -8.38 6.26 29.66
C LEU A 776 -8.77 4.95 28.92
N ARG A 777 -9.46 5.06 27.80
CA ARG A 777 -9.86 3.91 26.96
C ARG A 777 -9.02 3.75 25.71
N ASP A 778 -8.52 4.84 25.15
CA ASP A 778 -7.66 4.84 23.96
C ASP A 778 -6.79 6.10 23.96
N ILE A 779 -5.50 5.95 23.58
CA ILE A 779 -4.47 7.00 23.59
C ILE A 779 -3.75 7.02 22.25
N ASP A 780 -3.87 8.12 21.50
CA ASP A 780 -3.20 8.34 20.20
C ASP A 780 -3.64 9.73 19.63
N CYS A 781 -3.03 10.21 18.54
CA CYS A 781 -3.18 11.56 17.97
C CYS A 781 -2.56 12.66 18.85
N ARG A 782 -1.37 12.39 19.39
CA ARG A 782 -0.56 13.36 20.17
C ARG A 782 -1.32 14.01 21.34
N HIS A 783 -2.17 13.24 22.02
CA HIS A 783 -3.02 13.70 23.13
C HIS A 783 -4.03 14.78 22.79
N GLU A 784 -4.33 15.00 21.51
CA GLU A 784 -5.33 15.98 21.11
C GLU A 784 -6.73 15.37 20.97
N CYS A 785 -6.91 14.05 21.09
CA CYS A 785 -8.23 13.41 21.03
C CYS A 785 -8.35 12.12 21.87
N ASP A 786 -7.78 12.14 23.06
CA ASP A 786 -7.89 11.08 24.04
C ASP A 786 -9.36 10.87 24.46
N TYR A 787 -9.69 9.62 24.81
CA TYR A 787 -11.02 9.21 25.24
C TYR A 787 -10.98 8.69 26.67
N TYR A 788 -11.73 9.37 27.54
CA TYR A 788 -11.84 9.05 28.95
C TYR A 788 -13.25 8.57 29.27
N GLU A 789 -13.35 7.50 30.04
CA GLU A 789 -14.59 7.11 30.71
C GLU A 789 -14.64 7.78 32.09
N LEU A 790 -15.80 8.33 32.44
CA LEU A 790 -16.05 8.94 33.73
C LEU A 790 -16.65 7.91 34.68
N LEU A 791 -15.99 7.71 35.82
CA LEU A 791 -16.35 6.79 36.89
C LEU A 791 -16.94 7.57 38.07
N THR A 792 -17.94 6.98 38.75
CA THR A 792 -18.58 7.57 39.94
C THR A 792 -17.67 7.53 41.17
N GLU A 793 -16.80 6.52 41.24
CA GLU A 793 -15.85 6.31 42.32
C GLU A 793 -14.41 6.53 41.83
N GLU A 794 -13.53 6.96 42.73
CA GLU A 794 -12.10 7.07 42.43
C GLU A 794 -11.45 5.68 42.37
N VAL A 795 -10.39 5.57 41.55
CA VAL A 795 -9.67 4.31 41.40
C VAL A 795 -8.86 4.07 42.66
N ILE A 796 -9.23 3.05 43.44
CA ILE A 796 -8.51 2.68 44.66
C ILE A 796 -7.18 2.04 44.27
N ILE A 797 -6.07 2.61 44.74
CA ILE A 797 -4.73 2.09 44.50
C ILE A 797 -4.46 0.92 45.48
N PRO A 798 -4.06 -0.27 45.00
CA PRO A 798 -3.75 -1.40 45.87
C PRO A 798 -2.55 -1.12 46.78
N THR A 799 -2.62 -1.56 48.04
CA THR A 799 -1.49 -1.49 49.01
C THR A 799 -0.68 -2.79 49.07
N GLN A 800 -1.05 -3.78 48.27
CA GLN A 800 -0.38 -5.08 48.19
C GLN A 800 -0.13 -5.41 46.70
N PRO A 801 1.09 -5.84 46.34
CA PRO A 801 1.40 -6.24 44.97
C PRO A 801 0.82 -7.63 44.65
N GLU A 802 0.55 -7.89 43.38
CA GLU A 802 0.40 -9.26 42.89
C GLU A 802 1.79 -9.91 42.74
N SER A 803 2.10 -10.86 43.64
CA SER A 803 3.40 -11.52 43.76
C SER A 803 3.36 -13.02 43.48
N TRP A 804 4.53 -13.61 43.22
CA TRP A 804 4.74 -15.05 43.01
C TRP A 804 4.44 -15.89 44.25
N ASN A 805 4.84 -15.38 45.41
CA ASN A 805 4.57 -15.95 46.73
C ASN A 805 3.43 -15.20 47.42
N LYS A 806 2.84 -15.81 48.45
CA LYS A 806 1.71 -15.24 49.21
C LYS A 806 2.15 -14.42 50.42
N ASP A 807 3.42 -14.05 50.50
CA ASP A 807 3.92 -13.24 51.62
C ASP A 807 3.41 -11.80 51.51
N PRO A 808 2.80 -11.26 52.58
CA PRO A 808 2.30 -9.90 52.57
C PRO A 808 3.44 -8.89 52.62
N LEU A 809 3.25 -7.77 51.96
CA LEU A 809 4.17 -6.63 52.06
C LEU A 809 4.08 -6.03 53.48
N LYS A 810 5.22 -5.96 54.18
CA LYS A 810 5.30 -5.35 55.52
C LYS A 810 5.35 -3.82 55.39
N THR A 811 4.42 -3.16 56.05
CA THR A 811 4.22 -1.71 55.95
C THR A 811 4.92 -0.96 57.08
N ASP A 812 6.23 -0.74 56.95
CA ASP A 812 6.89 0.43 57.57
C ASP A 812 6.92 1.55 56.51
N LYS A 813 6.29 2.69 56.82
CA LYS A 813 6.07 3.78 55.84
C LYS A 813 7.29 4.68 55.67
N ASP A 814 8.19 4.71 56.66
CA ASP A 814 9.29 5.68 56.71
C ASP A 814 10.62 5.10 56.23
N ASN A 815 10.79 3.77 56.35
CA ASN A 815 11.98 3.05 55.93
C ASN A 815 11.58 1.76 55.19
N PHE A 816 11.98 1.66 53.92
CA PHE A 816 11.63 0.52 53.07
C PHE A 816 12.79 0.13 52.17
N SER A 817 13.00 -1.17 51.94
CA SER A 817 14.06 -1.66 51.07
C SER A 817 13.59 -2.71 50.07
N PHE A 818 14.07 -2.63 48.83
CA PHE A 818 13.74 -3.60 47.80
C PHE A 818 14.93 -3.99 46.93
N LEU A 819 14.87 -5.20 46.37
CA LEU A 819 15.87 -5.73 45.45
C LEU A 819 15.34 -5.78 44.02
N VAL A 820 16.23 -5.56 43.05
CA VAL A 820 15.94 -5.78 41.62
C VAL A 820 16.94 -6.79 41.07
N ILE A 821 16.45 -7.98 40.75
CA ILE A 821 17.21 -9.17 40.34
C ILE A 821 16.87 -9.50 38.89
N ASN A 822 17.87 -9.85 38.06
CA ASN A 822 17.65 -10.22 36.67
C ASN A 822 17.36 -11.72 36.50
N ASN A 823 16.80 -12.08 35.34
CA ASN A 823 16.48 -13.46 34.95
C ASN A 823 17.70 -14.39 34.89
N GLU A 824 18.91 -13.90 34.63
CA GLU A 824 20.14 -14.72 34.65
C GLU A 824 20.39 -15.33 36.03
N ILE A 825 20.29 -14.51 37.11
CA ILE A 825 20.43 -15.00 38.49
C ILE A 825 19.34 -16.03 38.81
N VAL A 826 18.11 -15.82 38.31
CA VAL A 826 16.99 -16.74 38.48
C VAL A 826 17.24 -18.06 37.74
N SER A 827 17.73 -18.00 36.51
CA SER A 827 18.06 -19.18 35.70
C SER A 827 19.20 -19.97 36.35
N ASP A 828 20.26 -19.29 36.78
CA ASP A 828 21.42 -19.88 37.46
C ASP A 828 21.04 -20.59 38.77
N LEU A 829 20.28 -19.93 39.62
CA LEU A 829 19.79 -20.49 40.88
C LEU A 829 18.63 -21.48 40.69
N GLY A 830 17.94 -21.47 39.55
CA GLY A 830 16.82 -22.34 39.23
C GLY A 830 17.19 -23.66 38.57
N GLN A 831 18.43 -23.83 38.09
CA GLN A 831 18.82 -25.06 37.39
C GLN A 831 18.69 -26.33 38.27
N PRO A 832 18.26 -27.49 37.70
CA PRO A 832 18.01 -28.72 38.46
C PRO A 832 19.24 -29.38 39.10
N SER A 833 20.45 -29.05 38.65
CA SER A 833 21.70 -29.60 39.17
C SER A 833 21.97 -29.16 40.62
N TYR A 834 22.82 -29.91 41.35
CA TYR A 834 23.26 -29.56 42.70
C TYR A 834 23.82 -28.12 42.75
N LEU A 835 23.47 -27.34 43.77
CA LEU A 835 24.02 -25.99 43.97
C LEU A 835 25.54 -26.10 44.14
N SER A 836 26.31 -25.60 43.17
CA SER A 836 27.74 -25.36 43.37
C SER A 836 27.95 -24.35 44.50
N GLU A 837 29.14 -24.34 45.10
CA GLU A 837 29.45 -23.46 46.24
C GLU A 837 29.21 -21.98 45.90
N ILE A 838 29.48 -21.59 44.65
CA ILE A 838 29.21 -20.26 44.09
C ILE A 838 27.71 -19.93 44.14
N LYS A 839 26.83 -20.87 43.75
CA LYS A 839 25.38 -20.63 43.76
C LYS A 839 24.82 -20.53 45.18
N LYS A 840 25.40 -21.23 46.16
CA LYS A 840 25.05 -21.06 47.59
C LYS A 840 25.48 -19.69 48.11
N GLN A 841 26.65 -19.20 47.71
CA GLN A 841 27.09 -17.85 48.03
C GLN A 841 26.14 -16.80 47.46
N THR A 842 25.72 -16.94 46.19
CA THR A 842 24.71 -16.06 45.59
C THR A 842 23.37 -16.07 46.35
N GLN A 843 22.88 -17.26 46.72
CA GLN A 843 21.67 -17.39 47.54
C GLN A 843 21.82 -16.73 48.91
N GLN A 844 22.94 -16.94 49.61
CA GLN A 844 23.23 -16.30 50.89
C GLN A 844 23.36 -14.78 50.79
N GLN A 845 23.96 -14.28 49.70
CA GLN A 845 24.07 -12.85 49.43
C GLN A 845 22.69 -12.21 49.31
N ILE A 846 21.75 -12.80 48.56
CA ILE A 846 20.37 -12.31 48.44
C ILE A 846 19.66 -12.33 49.81
N ILE A 847 19.77 -13.43 50.55
CA ILE A 847 19.14 -13.57 51.88
C ILE A 847 19.70 -12.53 52.87
N SER A 848 21.01 -12.29 52.85
CA SER A 848 21.67 -11.35 53.78
C SER A 848 21.28 -9.89 53.59
N GLN A 849 20.62 -9.54 52.48
CA GLN A 849 20.20 -8.16 52.24
C GLN A 849 18.99 -7.73 53.05
N GLU A 850 18.19 -8.66 53.58
CA GLU A 850 16.97 -8.39 54.37
C GLU A 850 16.04 -7.36 53.68
N SER A 851 15.52 -7.69 52.50
CA SER A 851 14.64 -6.80 51.73
C SER A 851 13.16 -7.01 52.05
N ASP A 852 12.38 -5.93 51.99
CA ASP A 852 10.93 -5.93 52.20
C ASP A 852 10.15 -6.31 50.93
N LEU A 853 10.77 -6.20 49.75
CA LEU A 853 10.19 -6.52 48.44
C LEU A 853 11.28 -6.92 47.44
N ILE A 854 10.97 -7.85 46.54
CA ILE A 854 11.93 -8.29 45.51
C ILE A 854 11.26 -8.22 44.14
N PHE A 855 11.89 -7.53 43.19
CA PHE A 855 11.52 -7.55 41.78
C PHE A 855 12.43 -8.50 41.02
N VAL A 856 11.80 -9.37 40.23
CA VAL A 856 12.46 -10.27 39.29
C VAL A 856 12.17 -9.79 37.89
N VAL A 857 13.21 -9.37 37.18
CA VAL A 857 13.12 -8.69 35.90
C VAL A 857 13.71 -9.55 34.79
N GLY A 858 12.97 -9.73 33.68
CA GLY A 858 13.37 -10.54 32.52
C GLY A 858 12.48 -11.76 32.28
N ASP A 859 12.73 -12.50 31.19
CA ASP A 859 11.85 -13.60 30.75
C ASP A 859 12.09 -14.93 31.47
N THR A 860 11.56 -15.07 32.67
CA THR A 860 11.61 -16.35 33.42
C THR A 860 10.58 -17.39 32.94
N GLN A 861 9.87 -17.10 31.83
CA GLN A 861 8.69 -17.85 31.35
C GLN A 861 8.83 -18.49 29.96
N GLU A 862 10.00 -18.48 29.32
CA GLU A 862 10.20 -19.33 28.14
C GLU A 862 9.97 -20.81 28.52
N LYS A 863 9.43 -21.63 27.60
CA LYS A 863 9.16 -23.07 27.84
C LYS A 863 10.38 -23.87 28.36
N ARG A 864 11.60 -23.35 28.19
CA ARG A 864 12.85 -23.93 28.74
C ARG A 864 13.12 -23.53 30.20
N GLU A 865 12.56 -22.43 30.69
CA GLU A 865 12.91 -21.79 31.97
C GLU A 865 11.77 -21.73 33.01
N GLU A 866 10.53 -22.07 32.64
CA GLU A 866 9.39 -22.11 33.59
C GLU A 866 9.69 -22.99 34.82
N ASN A 867 10.45 -24.07 34.63
CA ASN A 867 10.90 -24.94 35.73
C ASN A 867 11.99 -24.27 36.59
N SER A 868 12.86 -23.44 36.01
CA SER A 868 13.89 -22.69 36.72
C SER A 868 13.27 -21.64 37.65
N GLY A 869 12.23 -20.93 37.21
CA GLY A 869 11.50 -19.97 38.07
C GLY A 869 10.81 -20.63 39.26
N LYS A 870 10.16 -21.79 39.06
CA LYS A 870 9.55 -22.57 40.16
C LYS A 870 10.59 -23.08 41.16
N MET A 871 11.73 -23.56 40.66
CA MET A 871 12.84 -24.05 41.50
C MET A 871 13.53 -22.90 42.25
N PHE A 872 13.69 -21.74 41.62
CA PHE A 872 14.18 -20.52 42.25
C PHE A 872 13.30 -20.13 43.43
N LEU A 873 11.98 -20.07 43.23
CA LEU A 873 11.01 -19.84 44.30
C LEU A 873 11.16 -20.86 45.42
N GLN A 874 11.14 -22.17 45.11
CA GLN A 874 11.30 -23.21 46.13
C GLN A 874 12.60 -23.10 46.94
N ARG A 875 13.67 -22.54 46.36
CA ARG A 875 14.97 -22.36 47.02
C ARG A 875 15.03 -21.11 47.87
N LEU A 876 14.31 -20.04 47.54
CA LEU A 876 14.36 -18.74 48.25
C LEU A 876 13.21 -18.53 49.23
N ASP A 877 12.00 -18.99 48.88
CA ASP A 877 10.75 -18.82 49.65
C ASP A 877 10.87 -19.28 51.12
N PRO A 878 11.60 -20.36 51.48
CA PRO A 878 11.76 -20.74 52.89
C PRO A 878 12.57 -19.74 53.74
N TYR A 879 13.39 -18.89 53.11
CA TYR A 879 14.36 -18.02 53.79
C TYR A 879 14.01 -16.54 53.72
N ILE A 880 13.20 -16.12 52.75
CA ILE A 880 12.83 -14.72 52.52
C ILE A 880 11.34 -14.54 52.79
N LYS A 881 10.98 -13.65 53.72
CA LYS A 881 9.59 -13.28 54.04
C LYS A 881 9.24 -11.93 53.43
N ALA A 882 9.24 -11.86 52.10
CA ALA A 882 8.94 -10.67 51.32
C ALA A 882 8.26 -11.05 50.01
N PRO A 883 7.29 -10.27 49.50
CA PRO A 883 6.68 -10.50 48.20
C PRO A 883 7.71 -10.44 47.06
N ILE A 884 7.59 -11.36 46.11
CA ILE A 884 8.42 -11.46 44.90
C ILE A 884 7.55 -11.09 43.69
N VAL A 885 7.85 -9.97 43.03
CA VAL A 885 7.08 -9.41 41.91
C VAL A 885 7.80 -9.64 40.59
N SER A 886 7.09 -10.12 39.57
CA SER A 886 7.62 -10.30 38.21
C SER A 886 7.57 -9.02 37.40
N VAL A 887 8.59 -8.80 36.57
CA VAL A 887 8.62 -7.79 35.51
C VAL A 887 9.11 -8.48 34.23
N LEU A 888 8.28 -8.52 33.19
CA LEU A 888 8.51 -9.34 31.99
C LEU A 888 9.25 -8.58 30.88
N SER A 889 9.98 -9.29 30.01
CA SER A 889 10.81 -8.71 28.93
C SER A 889 10.32 -9.01 27.50
N HIS A 890 9.49 -10.04 27.23
CA HIS A 890 9.09 -10.43 25.86
C HIS A 890 7.70 -11.06 25.68
N TYR A 891 7.21 -11.03 24.43
CA TYR A 891 5.85 -11.39 24.01
C TYR A 891 5.81 -12.74 23.26
N ASN A 892 5.31 -13.82 23.89
CA ASN A 892 4.64 -14.90 23.15
C ASN A 892 3.68 -15.82 23.95
N SER A 893 2.99 -15.31 24.97
CA SER A 893 1.90 -16.08 25.60
C SER A 893 0.58 -15.30 25.63
N GLN A 894 -0.31 -15.62 24.69
CA GLN A 894 -1.74 -15.27 24.75
C GLN A 894 -2.50 -16.08 25.83
N LYS A 895 -1.80 -16.64 26.82
CA LYS A 895 -2.40 -17.46 27.88
C LYS A 895 -1.82 -17.06 29.23
N HIS A 896 -2.72 -16.95 30.20
CA HIS A 896 -2.51 -16.67 31.62
C HIS A 896 -1.08 -16.93 32.11
N THR A 897 -0.46 -15.88 32.65
CA THR A 897 0.82 -15.95 33.35
C THR A 897 0.59 -16.61 34.72
N ASN A 898 1.33 -17.67 35.03
CA ASN A 898 1.28 -18.34 36.35
C ASN A 898 1.94 -17.50 37.48
N PHE A 899 2.37 -16.27 37.18
CA PHE A 899 3.42 -15.53 37.89
C PHE A 899 3.10 -14.02 38.02
N GLY A 900 1.82 -13.64 38.02
CA GLY A 900 1.36 -12.26 38.20
C GLY A 900 1.03 -11.51 36.90
N PRO A 901 0.56 -10.25 37.00
CA PRO A 901 0.07 -9.45 35.88
C PRO A 901 1.25 -8.90 35.06
N ARG A 902 0.99 -8.50 33.81
CA ARG A 902 2.04 -7.98 32.91
C ARG A 902 2.57 -6.61 33.36
N HIS A 903 1.67 -5.77 33.82
CA HIS A 903 1.95 -4.47 34.42
C HIS A 903 1.00 -4.26 35.59
N GLN A 904 1.46 -3.60 36.66
CA GLN A 904 0.68 -3.33 37.86
C GLN A 904 1.16 -2.06 38.57
N LEU A 905 0.27 -1.52 39.41
CA LEU A 905 0.49 -0.36 40.26
C LEU A 905 0.10 -0.73 41.69
N PHE A 906 0.93 -0.36 42.65
CA PHE A 906 0.61 -0.44 44.07
C PHE A 906 1.35 0.65 44.87
N GLU A 907 0.84 0.96 46.05
CA GLU A 907 1.37 2.02 46.92
C GLU A 907 1.95 1.49 48.23
N VAL A 908 3.00 2.16 48.72
CA VAL A 908 3.66 1.89 50.00
C VAL A 908 4.05 3.22 50.64
N GLY A 909 3.23 3.69 51.57
CA GLY A 909 3.46 5.00 52.21
C GLY A 909 3.35 6.12 51.18
N GLU A 910 4.40 6.94 51.06
CA GLU A 910 4.48 8.05 50.08
C GLU A 910 5.09 7.62 48.73
N ASN A 911 5.18 6.31 48.47
CA ASN A 911 5.86 5.74 47.31
C ASN A 911 4.90 4.91 46.44
N TRP A 912 4.96 5.12 45.13
CA TRP A 912 4.26 4.28 44.15
C TRP A 912 5.23 3.40 43.39
N PHE A 913 4.82 2.16 43.11
CA PHE A 913 5.58 1.19 42.34
C PHE A 913 4.80 0.81 41.09
N ILE A 914 5.44 0.95 39.93
CA ILE A 914 4.89 0.68 38.61
C ILE A 914 5.79 -0.32 37.90
N THR A 915 5.25 -1.45 37.48
CA THR A 915 6.00 -2.45 36.68
C THR A 915 5.54 -2.44 35.22
N LEU A 916 6.47 -2.49 34.27
CA LEU A 916 6.18 -2.43 32.82
C LEU A 916 6.71 -3.67 32.07
N ASP A 917 5.92 -4.21 31.14
CA ASP A 917 6.28 -5.32 30.24
C ASP A 917 6.94 -4.81 28.94
N ALA A 918 8.03 -4.04 29.07
CA ALA A 918 8.64 -3.35 27.95
C ALA A 918 9.68 -4.21 27.21
N GLY A 919 9.36 -4.65 25.99
CA GLY A 919 10.25 -5.41 25.11
C GLY A 919 10.83 -4.59 23.94
N TYR A 920 11.69 -5.23 23.14
CA TYR A 920 12.38 -4.63 22.00
C TYR A 920 11.41 -3.98 20.99
N HIS A 921 11.47 -2.65 20.86
CA HIS A 921 10.90 -1.80 19.79
C HIS A 921 9.40 -1.94 19.42
N HIS A 922 8.46 -2.15 20.35
CA HIS A 922 7.04 -2.34 19.97
C HIS A 922 5.98 -1.51 20.72
N ASN A 923 4.97 -1.09 19.96
CA ASN A 923 3.72 -0.45 20.40
C ASN A 923 2.89 -1.45 21.23
N ASN A 924 2.85 -1.28 22.57
CA ASN A 924 1.95 -2.00 23.47
C ASN A 924 0.86 -1.03 23.99
N PRO A 925 -0.28 -0.87 23.28
CA PRO A 925 -1.30 0.12 23.64
C PRO A 925 -1.85 -0.07 25.06
N ALA A 926 -1.94 -1.32 25.53
CA ALA A 926 -2.44 -1.61 26.87
C ALA A 926 -1.51 -1.06 27.97
N GLN A 927 -0.19 -1.25 27.81
CA GLN A 927 0.81 -0.67 28.72
C GLN A 927 0.80 0.86 28.67
N ASN A 928 0.69 1.44 27.47
CA ASN A 928 0.67 2.90 27.30
C ASN A 928 -0.54 3.54 27.99
N ILE A 929 -1.72 2.93 27.78
CA ILE A 929 -2.96 3.34 28.45
C ILE A 929 -2.79 3.20 29.96
N PHE A 930 -2.29 2.06 30.44
CA PHE A 930 -2.08 1.81 31.86
C PHE A 930 -1.15 2.84 32.52
N LEU A 931 0.01 3.12 31.92
CA LEU A 931 0.98 4.06 32.47
C LEU A 931 0.44 5.49 32.45
N TYR A 932 -0.24 5.89 31.38
CA TYR A 932 -0.86 7.22 31.31
C TYR A 932 -1.99 7.38 32.32
N ASP A 933 -2.86 6.39 32.46
CA ASP A 933 -3.96 6.38 33.44
C ASP A 933 -3.41 6.44 34.87
N THR A 934 -2.31 5.73 35.14
CA THR A 934 -1.58 5.79 36.41
C THR A 934 -1.07 7.20 36.72
N LEU A 935 -0.43 7.86 35.74
CA LEU A 935 0.03 9.24 35.93
C LEU A 935 -1.15 10.20 36.14
N LEU A 936 -2.28 10.01 35.46
CA LEU A 936 -3.47 10.81 35.70
C LEU A 936 -4.04 10.64 37.11
N GLN A 937 -4.01 9.42 37.68
CA GLN A 937 -4.38 9.24 39.09
C GLN A 937 -3.41 9.97 40.01
N LEU A 938 -2.11 10.05 39.67
CA LEU A 938 -1.12 10.76 40.48
C LEU A 938 -1.48 12.25 40.68
N GLU A 939 -2.15 12.89 39.72
CA GLU A 939 -2.66 14.27 39.87
C GLU A 939 -3.61 14.42 41.09
N LYS A 940 -4.26 13.34 41.51
CA LYS A 940 -5.20 13.30 42.63
C LYS A 940 -4.56 12.90 43.98
N HIS A 941 -3.30 12.47 43.96
CA HIS A 941 -2.58 11.94 45.12
C HIS A 941 -1.34 12.80 45.48
N PRO A 942 -1.53 14.04 45.97
CA PRO A 942 -0.43 14.97 46.29
C PRO A 942 0.49 14.51 47.44
N GLU A 943 0.05 13.52 48.22
CA GLU A 943 0.82 12.87 49.28
C GLU A 943 1.98 12.04 48.74
N ILE A 944 1.93 11.59 47.48
CA ILE A 944 2.99 10.77 46.87
C ILE A 944 4.19 11.64 46.53
N LYS A 945 5.36 11.21 46.97
CA LYS A 945 6.64 11.92 46.76
C LYS A 945 7.59 11.18 45.84
N ASN A 946 7.53 9.85 45.80
CA ASN A 946 8.41 9.04 44.95
C ASN A 946 7.61 8.07 44.09
N VAL A 947 8.02 7.92 42.83
CA VAL A 947 7.45 6.94 41.89
C VAL A 947 8.59 6.09 41.32
N PHE A 948 8.52 4.79 41.55
CA PHE A 948 9.48 3.80 41.04
C PHE A 948 8.89 3.08 39.83
N ILE A 949 9.48 3.28 38.66
CA ILE A 949 9.10 2.60 37.41
C ILE A 949 10.12 1.50 37.13
N ILE A 950 9.70 0.25 37.07
CA ILE A 950 10.59 -0.91 36.97
C ILE A 950 10.33 -1.63 35.65
N SER A 951 11.40 -1.83 34.90
CA SER A 951 11.36 -2.41 33.56
C SER A 951 12.64 -3.21 33.28
N ASP A 952 12.62 -4.09 32.27
CA ASP A 952 13.79 -4.89 31.93
C ASP A 952 14.86 -4.10 31.17
N ASN A 953 14.46 -3.44 30.09
CA ASN A 953 15.35 -2.71 29.20
C ASN A 953 14.84 -1.28 28.95
N PRO A 954 15.71 -0.34 28.55
CA PRO A 954 15.34 1.05 28.31
C PRO A 954 14.83 1.32 26.88
N GLU A 955 14.64 0.31 26.04
CA GLU A 955 14.37 0.53 24.61
C GLU A 955 13.01 1.14 24.34
N TRP A 956 12.07 0.99 25.26
CA TRP A 956 10.80 1.70 25.22
C TRP A 956 10.94 3.22 25.37
N LEU A 957 12.12 3.75 25.73
CA LEU A 957 12.41 5.19 25.70
C LEU A 957 13.02 5.65 24.36
N ASP A 958 13.27 4.74 23.41
CA ASP A 958 13.90 5.08 22.13
C ASP A 958 13.01 5.81 21.15
N LYS A 959 13.65 6.66 20.34
CA LYS A 959 13.03 7.26 19.15
C LYS A 959 12.82 6.19 18.09
N HIS A 960 11.61 5.65 18.02
CA HIS A 960 11.14 4.75 16.97
C HIS A 960 9.81 5.28 16.40
N PRO A 961 9.53 5.13 15.09
CA PRO A 961 8.26 5.54 14.49
C PRO A 961 7.03 4.94 15.19
N ASP A 962 7.17 3.72 15.71
CA ASP A 962 6.11 2.98 16.40
C ASP A 962 6.03 3.28 17.91
N ASN A 963 6.92 4.14 18.43
CA ASN A 963 7.07 4.41 19.86
C ASN A 963 7.04 5.91 20.21
N PHE A 964 6.29 6.69 19.42
CA PHE A 964 6.27 8.15 19.49
C PHE A 964 5.89 8.69 20.88
N TRP A 965 4.91 8.07 21.54
CA TRP A 965 4.43 8.50 22.85
C TRP A 965 5.55 8.54 23.89
N PHE A 966 6.27 7.43 24.06
CA PHE A 966 7.34 7.35 25.05
C PHE A 966 8.56 8.21 24.70
N ALA A 967 8.82 8.38 23.41
CA ALA A 967 10.01 9.09 22.96
C ALA A 967 9.90 10.61 23.10
N ASP A 968 8.70 11.17 22.86
CA ASP A 968 8.49 12.62 22.70
C ASP A 968 7.41 13.22 23.63
N ASP A 969 6.41 12.44 24.10
CA ASP A 969 5.28 12.96 24.88
C ASP A 969 5.36 12.57 26.37
N PHE A 970 5.79 11.34 26.69
CA PHE A 970 6.00 10.87 28.06
C PHE A 970 6.95 11.77 28.86
N PRO A 971 8.14 12.18 28.35
CA PRO A 971 9.00 13.12 29.07
C PRO A 971 8.31 14.44 29.41
N LYS A 972 7.55 15.01 28.46
CA LYS A 972 6.79 16.26 28.69
C LYS A 972 5.67 16.10 29.71
N HIS A 973 5.07 14.90 29.77
CA HIS A 973 4.03 14.63 30.75
C HIS A 973 4.61 14.58 32.16
N LEU A 974 5.82 14.02 32.33
CA LEU A 974 6.53 14.01 33.61
C LEU A 974 6.93 15.41 34.12
N GLU A 975 7.15 16.38 33.21
CA GLU A 975 7.43 17.79 33.60
C GLU A 975 6.31 18.41 34.44
N LYS A 976 5.06 17.94 34.30
CA LYS A 976 3.91 18.42 35.09
C LYS A 976 4.02 18.06 36.58
N TYR A 977 4.80 17.03 36.92
CA TYR A 977 4.92 16.49 38.26
C TYR A 977 6.26 16.84 38.90
N ASN A 978 6.67 18.11 38.82
CA ASN A 978 7.96 18.58 39.31
C ASN A 978 8.19 18.39 40.83
N GLN A 979 7.13 18.10 41.60
CA GLN A 979 7.20 17.81 43.03
C GLN A 979 7.38 16.32 43.35
N VAL A 980 7.33 15.45 42.34
CA VAL A 980 7.47 14.00 42.47
C VAL A 980 8.82 13.57 41.90
N ASN A 981 9.54 12.75 42.66
CA ASN A 981 10.81 12.16 42.24
C ASN A 981 10.55 10.83 41.52
N PHE A 982 10.87 10.75 40.23
CA PHE A 982 10.73 9.53 39.44
C PHE A 982 12.05 8.78 39.36
N GLN A 983 12.03 7.50 39.71
CA GLN A 983 13.16 6.60 39.51
C GLN A 983 12.80 5.50 38.53
N ILE A 984 13.44 5.49 37.36
CA ILE A 984 13.26 4.43 36.36
C ILE A 984 14.41 3.43 36.50
N ILE A 985 14.08 2.21 36.90
CA ILE A 985 15.05 1.16 37.22
C ILE A 985 14.99 0.06 36.16
N PHE A 986 16.14 -0.22 35.55
CA PHE A 986 16.32 -1.25 34.54
C PHE A 986 17.00 -2.50 35.11
N GLY A 987 16.44 -3.68 34.81
CA GLY A 987 17.01 -4.97 35.21
C GLY A 987 18.28 -5.34 34.43
N THR A 988 18.36 -4.94 33.16
CA THR A 988 19.51 -5.21 32.26
C THR A 988 20.64 -4.20 32.43
N ALA A 989 21.87 -4.67 32.22
CA ALA A 989 23.05 -3.80 32.23
C ALA A 989 23.10 -2.92 30.97
N GLN A 990 23.34 -1.62 31.17
CA GLN A 990 23.34 -0.62 30.10
C GLN A 990 24.67 0.13 30.05
N PRO A 991 25.21 0.43 28.86
CA PRO A 991 26.39 1.27 28.75
C PRO A 991 26.13 2.66 29.34
N GLU A 992 27.09 3.22 30.08
CA GLU A 992 26.94 4.55 30.73
C GLU A 992 26.59 5.65 29.71
N LYS A 993 27.22 5.62 28.53
CA LYS A 993 26.91 6.53 27.42
C LYS A 993 25.42 6.50 27.04
N ARG A 994 24.81 5.32 27.05
CA ARG A 994 23.41 5.12 26.68
C ARG A 994 22.47 5.71 27.72
N ILE A 995 22.77 5.52 29.00
CA ILE A 995 21.99 6.13 30.09
C ILE A 995 22.09 7.65 30.05
N ASN A 996 23.28 8.20 29.78
CA ASN A 996 23.45 9.66 29.64
C ASN A 996 22.66 10.23 28.46
N GLU A 997 22.65 9.56 27.30
CA GLU A 997 21.83 9.96 26.13
C GLU A 997 20.32 9.96 26.45
N LEU A 998 19.84 9.02 27.26
CA LEU A 998 18.44 8.97 27.69
C LEU A 998 18.13 10.01 28.75
N ARG A 999 19.05 10.25 29.70
CA ARG A 999 18.91 11.25 30.77
C ARG A 999 18.80 12.67 30.21
N GLU A 1000 19.54 13.00 29.15
CA GLU A 1000 19.42 14.31 28.46
C GLU A 1000 18.02 14.57 27.87
N ARG A 1001 17.21 13.53 27.68
CA ARG A 1001 15.85 13.63 27.10
C ARG A 1001 14.75 13.68 28.16
N LEU A 1002 15.07 13.43 29.42
CA LEU A 1002 14.11 13.36 30.51
C LEU A 1002 14.19 14.62 31.40
N PRO A 1003 13.09 14.97 32.10
CA PRO A 1003 13.09 16.08 33.05
C PRO A 1003 14.03 15.85 34.24
N ASN A 1004 14.45 16.94 34.90
CA ASN A 1004 15.40 16.89 36.03
C ASN A 1004 14.89 16.13 37.27
N ASN A 1005 13.58 15.94 37.41
CA ASN A 1005 12.97 15.15 38.49
C ASN A 1005 12.88 13.65 38.16
N VAL A 1006 13.52 13.20 37.08
CA VAL A 1006 13.59 11.80 36.67
C VAL A 1006 15.04 11.33 36.70
N ASP A 1007 15.32 10.29 37.48
CA ASP A 1007 16.61 9.61 37.47
C ASP A 1007 16.50 8.22 36.83
N LEU A 1008 17.56 7.83 36.13
CA LEU A 1008 17.70 6.56 35.45
C LEU A 1008 18.71 5.69 36.19
N VAL A 1009 18.29 4.49 36.56
CA VAL A 1009 19.08 3.54 37.32
C VAL A 1009 19.23 2.27 36.49
N ALA A 1010 20.46 1.93 36.11
CA ALA A 1010 20.79 0.68 35.44
C ALA A 1010 22.08 0.10 36.00
N LYS A 1011 22.34 -1.18 35.76
CA LYS A 1011 23.65 -1.78 36.09
C LYS A 1011 24.71 -1.26 35.12
N ASP A 1012 25.89 -0.90 35.64
CA ASP A 1012 27.02 -0.44 34.82
C ASP A 1012 27.54 -1.55 33.90
N LYS A 1013 27.55 -1.28 32.60
CA LYS A 1013 28.29 -2.08 31.61
C LYS A 1013 29.63 -1.38 31.33
N GLN A 1014 30.72 -1.85 31.95
CA GLN A 1014 32.07 -1.35 31.63
C GLN A 1014 32.39 -1.56 30.14
N SER A 1015 33.26 -0.70 29.60
CA SER A 1015 33.52 -0.50 28.17
C SER A 1015 33.83 -1.79 27.38
N ILE A 1016 33.56 -1.71 26.06
CA ILE A 1016 33.61 -2.77 25.04
C ILE A 1016 34.92 -3.59 24.97
N GLU A 1017 36.00 -3.20 25.64
CA GLU A 1017 37.27 -3.95 25.66
C GLU A 1017 37.28 -5.20 26.56
N ASP A 1018 36.33 -5.35 27.50
CA ASP A 1018 36.28 -6.51 28.42
C ASP A 1018 35.25 -7.60 28.00
N LEU A 1019 34.58 -7.43 26.85
CA LEU A 1019 33.41 -8.23 26.43
C LEU A 1019 33.67 -9.71 26.10
N GLU A 1020 34.90 -10.22 26.22
CA GLU A 1020 35.16 -11.63 25.95
C GLU A 1020 35.34 -12.51 27.19
N LYS A 1021 35.54 -11.98 28.41
CA LYS A 1021 35.74 -12.83 29.60
C LYS A 1021 35.28 -12.17 30.92
N ASN A 1022 34.17 -12.70 31.46
CA ASN A 1022 33.60 -12.49 32.80
C ASN A 1022 32.56 -11.37 32.95
N GLU A 1023 31.29 -11.69 32.64
CA GLU A 1023 30.16 -11.00 33.27
C GLU A 1023 30.10 -11.39 34.76
N THR A 1024 30.45 -10.47 35.65
CA THR A 1024 30.16 -10.61 37.09
C THR A 1024 28.67 -10.35 37.29
N ASN A 1025 27.91 -11.40 37.65
CA ASN A 1025 26.51 -11.28 38.06
C ASN A 1025 26.40 -10.21 39.17
N SER A 1026 25.40 -9.34 39.09
CA SER A 1026 25.13 -8.32 40.12
C SER A 1026 23.65 -8.00 40.19
N PHE A 1027 23.17 -7.47 41.31
CA PHE A 1027 21.79 -7.03 41.50
C PHE A 1027 21.73 -5.71 42.26
N LEU A 1028 20.62 -4.99 42.16
CA LEU A 1028 20.45 -3.68 42.79
C LEU A 1028 19.73 -3.81 44.12
N LYS A 1029 20.19 -3.07 45.13
CA LYS A 1029 19.51 -2.84 46.40
C LYS A 1029 19.16 -1.37 46.51
N ILE A 1030 17.88 -1.09 46.73
CA ILE A 1030 17.38 0.27 46.91
C ILE A 1030 16.84 0.38 48.33
N LYS A 1031 17.31 1.38 49.07
CA LYS A 1031 16.82 1.74 50.40
C LYS A 1031 16.22 3.14 50.36
N VAL A 1032 15.00 3.26 50.85
CA VAL A 1032 14.29 4.53 50.99
C VAL A 1032 14.21 4.83 52.49
N GLU A 1033 14.93 5.85 52.95
CA GLU A 1033 14.97 6.28 54.35
C GLU A 1033 14.55 7.75 54.43
N LYS A 1034 13.37 8.04 55.00
CA LYS A 1034 12.84 9.42 55.13
C LYS A 1034 12.98 10.23 53.83
N GLN A 1035 12.53 9.65 52.72
CA GLN A 1035 12.58 10.23 51.35
C GLN A 1035 13.98 10.31 50.71
N VAL A 1036 15.05 9.89 51.40
CA VAL A 1036 16.37 9.74 50.79
C VAL A 1036 16.47 8.37 50.14
N ILE A 1037 16.81 8.34 48.85
CA ILE A 1037 16.92 7.09 48.09
C ILE A 1037 18.40 6.76 47.91
N ASN A 1038 18.84 5.65 48.51
CA ASN A 1038 20.17 5.10 48.39
C ASN A 1038 20.13 3.85 47.51
N ILE A 1039 20.92 3.83 46.44
CA ILE A 1039 21.00 2.73 45.47
C ILE A 1039 22.40 2.13 45.56
N GLU A 1040 22.46 0.82 45.82
CA GLU A 1040 23.70 0.07 45.94
C GLU A 1040 23.71 -1.08 44.91
N THR A 1041 24.80 -1.20 44.15
CA THR A 1041 25.01 -2.36 43.25
C THR A 1041 25.78 -3.44 44.00
N ILE A 1042 25.13 -4.57 44.25
CA ILE A 1042 25.73 -5.73 44.92
C ILE A 1042 26.34 -6.64 43.85
N LYS A 1043 27.67 -6.78 43.86
CA LYS A 1043 28.43 -7.69 42.98
C LYS A 1043 28.48 -9.10 43.61
N LEU A 1044 28.18 -10.12 42.82
CA LEU A 1044 28.14 -11.53 43.23
C LEU A 1044 29.46 -12.27 42.99
#